data_AF-A0A8J7J3W7-F1
#
_entry.id   AF-A0A8J7J3W7-F1
#
_cell.length_a   1.000
_cell.length_b   1.000
_cell.length_c   1.000
_cell.angle_alpha   90.00
_cell.angle_beta   90.00
_cell.angle_gamma   90.00
#
_symmetry.space_group_name_H-M   'P 1'
#
loop_
_entity.id
_entity.type
_entity.pdbx_description
1 polymer ?
#
loop_
_entity_poly.entity_id
_entity_poly.type
_entity_poly.pdbx_seq_one_letter_code
_entity_poly.pdbx_strand_id
1 'polypeptide(L)'
;MKRILGLDLGTNSIGWALVEKDFDNKQGKIHGMGSRIIPMSQDVLGDFGKGNSISQTAERTGYRSVRRLRERHLLRRERLHRVLNVLGFLTEHYASQIDFEKRLGQFIDETEPKLAWRKIGRKKNGKEKFEFLFQNSFNEMVSEFKMNGQDVKIPYDWTIYYLRKKALTRRIEKEELAWIILNFNQKRGYYQLRGEEEEENPNKLVEFYSLKVVDVKADEEPNRKGETWYSLILENGWIYRRSSKTDMSDWKDKVKDFIVTTDMNDDGSVKTNKEGEEKRSFRAPKEDDWTLIKKKTEQEINQSHKTVGTYIYENLLQKPNQKIKGKLVRTIERKFYKEELKQILQKQIECQPELFTDDLYNDCVRELYRSNEAHQMQLSKRDFVHLFLNDIIFYQRPLKSKKSSIANCSLEFRAFKDKDGNKQTLYLKAIPKSNPYYQEFRVWQWLYNLKIYTKENDTDVTNQFIRGAEDWERLFEFLMEHKEVNHIDLLNYFIEPIVKEKFPSAKGKTLKAEILKEIGKYRWNYVYDGEKDESKKYPMNETGYEIRRRLNKVKNVPENFLKRDVEQYLWHVIYSVTDKIEFEKALIAFANKYGLDEASFTENFKKCKPFDSDYGRYSEKAIKKLLPLLRLGKYWSWDAIDEKTKDRINKIITAEYDEKIKDRVREKAIRLNEEHHFQGLQLWLAQYIVYDRHSEANSVGKWNSIADLENYLQEFKQHSLRNPIVEQIVTETLRVVKDIWNHYGKGVKDYFDEIHIELGRDMKNPADKRKNLTNIISENENTNLRIKTILSELLNDNSIENVRPYSPMQQEALKIYEDGVLNSGIEIPDDIDKISKKSEPTKSEIQRYKLWMEQKYRSPYTGRPIPLSKLFTPAYEIEHIIPQSRYFDDSFSNKVIDLGI
;
A
#
# COMPACT_ATOMS: atom_id res chain seq x y z
N MET A 1 40.14 -3.82 36.68
CA MET A 1 39.46 -4.71 35.72
C MET A 1 38.10 -4.12 35.40
N LYS A 2 37.69 -4.14 34.12
CA LYS A 2 36.37 -3.66 33.70
C LYS A 2 35.37 -4.81 33.65
N ARG A 3 34.16 -4.59 34.16
CA ARG A 3 33.01 -5.50 34.08
C ARG A 3 32.20 -5.19 32.84
N ILE A 4 32.17 -6.15 31.93
CA ILE A 4 31.56 -6.03 30.61
C ILE A 4 30.42 -7.05 30.51
N LEU A 5 29.22 -6.56 30.22
CA LEU A 5 28.08 -7.41 29.86
C LEU A 5 27.99 -7.49 28.33
N GLY A 6 28.25 -8.67 27.77
CA GLY A 6 27.97 -8.98 26.37
C GLY A 6 26.55 -9.50 26.18
N LEU A 7 25.83 -8.97 25.21
CA LEU A 7 24.49 -9.41 24.81
C LEU A 7 24.47 -9.73 23.31
N ASP A 8 24.03 -10.94 22.96
CA ASP A 8 23.76 -11.36 21.58
C ASP A 8 22.25 -11.48 21.38
N LEU A 9 21.67 -10.52 20.66
CA LEU A 9 20.24 -10.43 20.42
C LEU A 9 19.90 -11.10 19.09
N GLY A 10 19.33 -12.29 19.16
CA GLY A 10 18.73 -13.02 18.04
C GLY A 10 17.25 -12.65 17.82
N THR A 11 16.62 -13.27 16.82
CA THR A 11 15.19 -13.09 16.54
C THR A 11 14.30 -13.80 17.56
N ASN A 12 14.80 -14.82 18.25
CA ASN A 12 14.08 -15.60 19.27
C ASN A 12 14.94 -15.96 20.49
N SER A 13 16.15 -15.43 20.60
CA SER A 13 17.08 -15.75 21.67
C SER A 13 17.83 -14.49 22.09
N ILE A 14 18.21 -14.45 23.37
CA ILE A 14 19.09 -13.43 23.94
C ILE A 14 20.22 -14.19 24.64
N GLY A 15 21.36 -14.31 23.96
CA GLY A 15 22.59 -14.78 24.57
C GLY A 15 23.18 -13.70 25.46
N TRP A 16 23.75 -14.07 26.61
CA TRP A 16 24.44 -13.12 27.46
C TRP A 16 25.69 -13.74 28.10
N ALA A 17 26.70 -12.91 28.32
CA ALA A 17 27.91 -13.27 29.05
C ALA A 17 28.40 -12.07 29.88
N LEU A 18 28.66 -12.30 31.16
CA LEU A 18 29.25 -11.31 32.05
C LEU A 18 30.72 -11.65 32.24
N VAL A 19 31.60 -10.75 31.81
CA VAL A 19 33.06 -10.94 31.87
C VAL A 19 33.72 -9.78 32.61
N GLU A 20 34.82 -10.08 33.27
CA GLU A 20 35.70 -9.11 33.87
C GLU A 20 37.05 -9.20 33.18
N LYS A 21 37.54 -8.10 32.60
CA LYS A 21 38.74 -8.11 31.76
C LYS A 21 39.67 -6.94 32.09
N ASP A 22 40.96 -7.22 32.06
CA ASP A 22 42.05 -6.26 31.99
C ASP A 22 42.68 -6.37 30.60
N PHE A 23 42.52 -5.34 29.78
CA PHE A 23 43.02 -5.34 28.40
C PHE A 23 44.53 -5.21 28.34
N ASP A 24 45.14 -4.47 29.27
CA ASP A 24 46.58 -4.19 29.29
C ASP A 24 47.36 -5.43 29.73
N ASN A 25 46.83 -6.14 30.73
CA ASN A 25 47.46 -7.35 31.29
C ASN A 25 46.99 -8.65 30.62
N LYS A 26 46.09 -8.61 29.63
CA LYS A 26 45.46 -9.78 28.97
C LYS A 26 44.85 -10.81 29.94
N GLN A 27 44.43 -10.37 31.11
CA GLN A 27 43.78 -11.22 32.12
C GLN A 27 42.27 -11.05 32.07
N GLY A 28 41.51 -12.12 32.33
CA GLY A 28 40.07 -12.01 32.42
C GLY A 28 39.39 -13.22 33.04
N LYS A 29 38.17 -13.03 33.52
CA LYS A 29 37.31 -14.02 34.16
C LYS A 29 35.89 -13.93 33.59
N ILE A 30 35.25 -15.07 33.38
CA ILE A 30 33.83 -15.16 33.07
C ILE A 30 33.07 -15.37 34.38
N HIS A 31 32.16 -14.46 34.72
CA HIS A 31 31.31 -14.56 35.91
C HIS A 31 30.08 -15.42 35.66
N GLY A 32 29.51 -15.34 34.47
CA GLY A 32 28.36 -16.13 34.08
C GLY A 32 28.02 -15.97 32.61
N MET A 33 27.29 -16.94 32.07
CA MET A 33 26.74 -16.89 30.71
C MET A 33 25.41 -17.65 30.66
N GLY A 34 24.58 -17.32 29.68
CA GLY A 34 23.32 -18.02 29.47
C GLY A 34 22.62 -17.59 28.20
N SER A 35 21.47 -18.20 27.93
CA SER A 35 20.60 -17.83 26.82
C SER A 35 19.15 -17.81 27.28
N ARG A 36 18.44 -16.73 26.94
CA ARG A 36 17.01 -16.56 27.15
C ARG A 36 16.30 -16.84 25.83
N ILE A 37 15.58 -17.95 25.76
CA ILE A 37 14.77 -18.31 24.59
C ILE A 37 13.38 -17.70 24.74
N ILE A 38 12.94 -17.00 23.69
CA ILE A 38 11.62 -16.39 23.61
C ILE A 38 10.73 -17.36 22.80
N PRO A 39 9.65 -17.90 23.38
CA PRO A 39 8.81 -18.89 22.71
C PRO A 39 8.08 -18.25 21.52
N MET A 40 8.42 -18.69 20.30
CA MET A 40 7.77 -18.31 19.04
C MET A 40 7.58 -19.55 18.16
N SER A 41 6.52 -19.60 17.36
CA SER A 41 6.31 -20.70 16.40
C SER A 41 7.25 -20.59 15.20
N GLN A 42 7.58 -21.72 14.56
CA GLN A 42 8.42 -21.74 13.36
C GLN A 42 7.81 -20.96 12.20
N ASP A 43 6.48 -20.95 12.06
CA ASP A 43 5.79 -20.17 11.02
C ASP A 43 6.06 -18.66 11.17
N VAL A 44 6.02 -18.14 12.40
CA VAL A 44 6.27 -16.71 12.68
C VAL A 44 7.72 -16.33 12.36
N LEU A 45 8.67 -17.23 12.62
CA LEU A 45 10.09 -17.03 12.27
C LEU A 45 10.31 -17.08 10.76
N GLY A 46 9.71 -18.05 10.08
CA GLY A 46 9.78 -18.19 8.63
C GLY A 46 9.18 -16.99 7.90
N ASP A 47 8.03 -16.49 8.36
CA ASP A 47 7.40 -15.29 7.80
C ASP A 47 8.24 -14.02 8.05
N PHE A 48 8.81 -13.88 9.24
CA PHE A 48 9.70 -12.75 9.55
C PHE A 48 10.93 -12.71 8.62
N GLY A 49 11.55 -13.86 8.36
CA GLY A 49 12.65 -14.01 7.40
C GLY A 49 12.24 -13.69 5.96
N LYS A 50 11.08 -14.19 5.51
CA LYS A 50 10.50 -13.91 4.18
C LYS A 50 10.10 -12.44 3.96
N GLY A 51 10.25 -11.58 4.98
CA GLY A 51 9.87 -10.18 4.93
C GLY A 51 8.39 -9.94 5.25
N ASN A 52 7.62 -10.99 5.54
CA ASN A 52 6.23 -10.88 5.96
C ASN A 52 6.19 -10.39 7.40
N SER A 53 5.70 -9.17 7.59
CA SER A 53 5.49 -8.57 8.92
C SER A 53 4.04 -8.72 9.41
N ILE A 54 3.26 -9.62 8.79
CA ILE A 54 1.86 -9.86 9.15
C ILE A 54 1.84 -10.50 10.54
N SER A 55 1.77 -9.64 11.55
CA SER A 55 1.68 -10.07 12.94
C SER A 55 0.31 -10.70 13.21
N GLN A 56 0.22 -11.55 14.25
CA GLN A 56 -1.06 -12.01 14.83
C GLN A 56 -2.04 -10.85 15.12
N THR A 57 -1.52 -9.63 15.34
CA THR A 57 -2.31 -8.42 15.53
C THR A 57 -3.10 -8.00 14.27
N ALA A 58 -2.59 -8.29 13.07
CA ALA A 58 -3.27 -8.02 11.81
C ALA A 58 -4.51 -8.91 11.66
N GLU A 59 -4.39 -10.21 11.91
CA GLU A 59 -5.52 -11.16 11.90
C GLU A 59 -6.58 -10.78 12.95
N ARG A 60 -6.15 -10.50 14.18
CA ARG A 60 -7.03 -10.00 15.26
C ARG A 60 -7.77 -8.74 14.82
N THR A 61 -7.09 -7.84 14.11
CA THR A 61 -7.69 -6.61 13.57
C THR A 61 -8.70 -6.93 12.46
N GLY A 62 -8.41 -7.90 11.59
CA GLY A 62 -9.33 -8.43 10.59
C GLY A 62 -10.62 -8.96 11.23
N TYR A 63 -10.53 -9.89 12.18
CA TYR A 63 -11.70 -10.42 12.89
C TYR A 63 -12.49 -9.34 13.62
N ARG A 64 -11.81 -8.38 14.27
CA ARG A 64 -12.46 -7.23 14.90
C ARG A 64 -13.21 -6.36 13.89
N SER A 65 -12.67 -6.18 12.68
CA SER A 65 -13.33 -5.44 11.60
C SER A 65 -14.62 -6.14 11.17
N VAL A 66 -14.56 -7.45 10.92
CA VAL A 66 -15.73 -8.27 10.55
C VAL A 66 -16.82 -8.21 11.61
N ARG A 67 -16.47 -8.37 12.90
CA ARG A 67 -17.44 -8.26 14.00
C ARG A 67 -18.13 -6.89 14.03
N ARG A 68 -17.38 -5.80 13.86
CA ARG A 68 -17.95 -4.43 13.79
C ARG A 68 -18.86 -4.25 12.58
N LEU A 69 -18.51 -4.83 11.43
CA LEU A 69 -19.36 -4.77 10.24
C LEU A 69 -20.70 -5.49 10.47
N ARG A 70 -20.66 -6.68 11.08
CA ARG A 70 -21.85 -7.44 11.49
C ARG A 70 -22.69 -6.65 12.48
N GLU A 71 -22.10 -6.19 13.58
CA GLU A 71 -22.77 -5.40 14.61
C GLU A 71 -23.44 -4.14 14.03
N ARG A 72 -22.76 -3.41 13.16
CA ARG A 72 -23.36 -2.23 12.49
C ARG A 72 -24.50 -2.58 11.55
N HIS A 73 -24.47 -3.74 10.91
CA HIS A 73 -25.57 -4.23 10.09
C HIS A 73 -26.79 -4.60 10.95
N LEU A 74 -26.56 -5.24 12.10
CA LEU A 74 -27.59 -5.57 13.08
C LEU A 74 -28.20 -4.31 13.69
N LEU A 75 -27.39 -3.36 14.17
CA LEU A 75 -27.87 -2.09 14.72
C LEU A 75 -28.74 -1.31 13.73
N ARG A 76 -28.38 -1.30 12.43
CA ARG A 76 -29.24 -0.67 11.41
C ARG A 76 -30.55 -1.42 11.25
N ARG A 77 -30.52 -2.76 11.25
CA ARG A 77 -31.72 -3.59 11.17
C ARG A 77 -32.63 -3.36 12.37
N GLU A 78 -32.08 -3.33 13.57
CA GLU A 78 -32.81 -3.06 14.82
C GLU A 78 -33.51 -1.70 14.78
N ARG A 79 -32.80 -0.67 14.31
CA ARG A 79 -33.40 0.66 14.09
C ARG A 79 -34.54 0.63 13.06
N LEU A 80 -34.37 -0.11 11.95
CA LEU A 80 -35.45 -0.30 10.98
C LEU A 80 -36.64 -1.05 11.57
N HIS A 81 -36.41 -2.12 12.35
CA HIS A 81 -37.51 -2.86 13.00
C HIS A 81 -38.34 -1.95 13.89
N ARG A 82 -37.69 -1.10 14.71
CA ARG A 82 -38.37 -0.17 15.60
C ARG A 82 -39.24 0.83 14.83
N VAL A 83 -38.69 1.45 13.78
CA VAL A 83 -39.44 2.38 12.92
C VAL A 83 -40.60 1.68 12.21
N LEU A 84 -40.35 0.52 11.59
CA LEU A 84 -41.38 -0.23 10.86
C LEU A 84 -42.47 -0.78 11.79
N ASN A 85 -42.15 -1.03 13.07
CA ASN A 85 -43.13 -1.42 14.08
C ASN A 85 -44.03 -0.25 14.48
N VAL A 86 -43.47 0.94 14.71
CA VAL A 86 -44.24 2.17 14.98
C VAL A 86 -45.19 2.49 13.82
N LEU A 87 -44.73 2.29 12.58
CA LEU A 87 -45.55 2.48 11.38
C LEU A 87 -46.56 1.35 11.14
N GLY A 88 -46.46 0.22 11.86
CA GLY A 88 -47.32 -0.95 11.66
C GLY A 88 -47.15 -1.63 10.30
N PHE A 89 -45.93 -1.61 9.74
CA PHE A 89 -45.60 -2.20 8.43
C PHE A 89 -45.07 -3.64 8.53
N LEU A 90 -44.71 -4.10 9.72
CA LEU A 90 -44.22 -5.48 9.91
C LEU A 90 -45.38 -6.47 9.93
N THR A 91 -45.17 -7.65 9.33
CA THR A 91 -46.11 -8.77 9.45
C THR A 91 -46.13 -9.30 10.88
N GLU A 92 -47.29 -9.78 11.33
CA GLU A 92 -47.48 -10.26 12.70
C GLU A 92 -46.48 -11.38 13.07
N HIS A 93 -46.27 -12.36 12.19
CA HIS A 93 -45.34 -13.47 12.44
C HIS A 93 -43.88 -13.03 12.56
N TYR A 94 -43.53 -11.89 11.96
CA TYR A 94 -42.18 -11.34 11.99
C TYR A 94 -42.00 -10.45 13.21
N ALA A 95 -42.97 -9.57 13.47
CA ALA A 95 -42.98 -8.69 14.63
C ALA A 95 -43.00 -9.47 15.95
N SER A 96 -43.74 -10.57 16.03
CA SER A 96 -43.82 -11.39 17.25
C SER A 96 -42.50 -12.05 17.66
N GLN A 97 -41.52 -12.11 16.75
CA GLN A 97 -40.19 -12.67 17.00
C GLN A 97 -39.17 -11.59 17.35
N ILE A 98 -39.59 -10.34 17.48
CA ILE A 98 -38.73 -9.19 17.79
C ILE A 98 -39.11 -8.67 19.17
N ASP A 99 -38.10 -8.42 20.00
CA ASP A 99 -38.27 -7.80 21.31
C ASP A 99 -38.31 -6.27 21.15
N PHE A 100 -39.45 -5.66 21.45
CA PHE A 100 -39.65 -4.21 21.44
C PHE A 100 -39.69 -3.59 22.83
N GLU A 101 -39.49 -4.38 23.89
CA GLU A 101 -39.59 -3.91 25.28
C GLU A 101 -38.21 -3.83 25.94
N LYS A 102 -37.44 -4.92 25.93
CA LYS A 102 -36.15 -5.01 26.63
C LYS A 102 -34.98 -4.82 25.67
N ARG A 103 -34.91 -5.63 24.61
CA ARG A 103 -33.85 -5.56 23.58
C ARG A 103 -34.38 -4.95 22.29
N LEU A 104 -34.71 -3.66 22.35
CA LEU A 104 -35.42 -2.91 21.31
C LEU A 104 -34.97 -3.22 19.87
N GLY A 105 -35.83 -3.88 19.09
CA GLY A 105 -35.63 -4.19 17.69
C GLY A 105 -34.76 -5.43 17.40
N GLN A 106 -34.30 -6.14 18.43
CA GLN A 106 -33.54 -7.39 18.29
C GLN A 106 -34.48 -8.58 18.17
N PHE A 107 -34.06 -9.60 17.42
CA PHE A 107 -34.78 -10.87 17.42
C PHE A 107 -34.66 -11.56 18.78
N ILE A 108 -35.70 -12.30 19.15
CA ILE A 108 -35.64 -13.29 20.22
C ILE A 108 -34.58 -14.32 19.84
N ASP A 109 -33.80 -14.79 20.82
CA ASP A 109 -32.66 -15.66 20.60
C ASP A 109 -33.06 -16.90 19.74
N GLU A 110 -32.24 -17.18 18.71
CA GLU A 110 -32.41 -18.30 17.75
C GLU A 110 -33.62 -18.28 16.80
N THR A 111 -34.36 -17.17 16.69
CA THR A 111 -35.58 -17.13 15.86
C THR A 111 -35.38 -16.62 14.43
N GLU A 112 -34.63 -15.53 14.25
CA GLU A 112 -34.32 -14.78 13.00
C GLU A 112 -35.15 -15.18 11.75
N PRO A 113 -36.47 -14.92 11.72
CA PRO A 113 -37.33 -15.28 10.60
C PRO A 113 -37.03 -14.42 9.36
N LYS A 114 -37.46 -14.89 8.19
CA LYS A 114 -37.52 -14.06 6.97
C LYS A 114 -38.91 -13.41 6.88
N LEU A 115 -38.96 -12.10 6.61
CA LEU A 115 -40.23 -11.37 6.54
C LEU A 115 -41.20 -11.97 5.50
N ALA A 116 -40.71 -12.34 4.31
CA ALA A 116 -41.56 -12.90 3.27
C ALA A 116 -42.03 -14.35 3.49
N TRP A 117 -41.48 -15.04 4.50
CA TRP A 117 -41.72 -16.48 4.72
C TRP A 117 -42.29 -16.74 6.11
N ARG A 118 -43.51 -17.28 6.16
CA ARG A 118 -44.20 -17.66 7.41
C ARG A 118 -44.08 -19.16 7.66
N LYS A 119 -43.69 -19.56 8.87
CA LYS A 119 -43.65 -20.98 9.26
C LYS A 119 -45.07 -21.47 9.56
N ILE A 120 -45.53 -22.51 8.86
CA ILE A 120 -46.88 -23.09 9.00
C ILE A 120 -46.87 -24.44 9.72
N GLY A 121 -45.70 -25.08 9.88
CA GLY A 121 -45.58 -26.36 10.57
C GLY A 121 -44.35 -27.15 10.17
N ARG A 122 -44.38 -28.48 10.35
CA ARG A 122 -43.34 -29.42 9.90
C ARG A 122 -43.90 -30.36 8.83
N LYS A 123 -43.10 -30.64 7.81
CA LYS A 123 -43.35 -31.69 6.81
C LYS A 123 -43.14 -33.07 7.44
N LYS A 124 -43.71 -34.11 6.82
CA LYS A 124 -43.59 -35.52 7.27
C LYS A 124 -42.14 -36.03 7.38
N ASN A 125 -41.19 -35.39 6.70
CA ASN A 125 -39.76 -35.70 6.74
C ASN A 125 -38.97 -34.88 7.78
N GLY A 126 -39.64 -34.26 8.75
CA GLY A 126 -39.02 -33.45 9.81
C GLY A 126 -38.59 -32.04 9.38
N LYS A 127 -38.59 -31.72 8.07
CA LYS A 127 -38.24 -30.37 7.57
C LYS A 127 -39.37 -29.38 7.83
N GLU A 128 -39.03 -28.14 8.16
CA GLU A 128 -40.02 -27.08 8.38
C GLU A 128 -40.77 -26.73 7.07
N LYS A 129 -42.06 -26.43 7.21
CA LYS A 129 -42.93 -25.99 6.11
C LYS A 129 -43.13 -24.48 6.22
N PHE A 130 -42.81 -23.79 5.14
CA PHE A 130 -42.96 -22.34 5.02
C PHE A 130 -43.98 -21.96 3.94
N GLU A 131 -44.70 -20.88 4.18
CA GLU A 131 -45.55 -20.16 3.24
C GLU A 131 -44.83 -18.93 2.74
N PHE A 132 -45.00 -18.61 1.47
CA PHE A 132 -44.64 -17.29 0.95
C PHE A 132 -45.85 -16.36 1.08
N LEU A 133 -45.68 -15.19 1.71
CA LEU A 133 -46.79 -14.29 2.01
C LEU A 133 -47.25 -13.46 0.80
N PHE A 134 -46.32 -13.03 -0.04
CA PHE A 134 -46.61 -12.10 -1.15
C PHE A 134 -47.05 -12.82 -2.42
N GLN A 135 -47.97 -13.79 -2.29
CA GLN A 135 -48.37 -14.67 -3.38
C GLN A 135 -49.04 -13.90 -4.54
N ASN A 136 -49.79 -12.83 -4.25
CA ASN A 136 -50.40 -11.97 -5.27
C ASN A 136 -49.34 -11.34 -6.19
N SER A 137 -48.35 -10.66 -5.60
CA SER A 137 -47.25 -10.07 -6.35
C SER A 137 -46.36 -11.10 -7.04
N PHE A 138 -46.23 -12.31 -6.49
CA PHE A 138 -45.58 -13.43 -7.20
C PHE A 138 -46.39 -13.86 -8.43
N ASN A 139 -47.70 -13.98 -8.34
CA ASN A 139 -48.56 -14.37 -9.46
C ASN A 139 -48.58 -13.30 -10.57
N GLU A 140 -48.56 -12.02 -10.20
CA GLU A 140 -48.38 -10.91 -11.15
C GLU A 140 -47.03 -11.03 -11.88
N MET A 141 -45.95 -11.26 -11.14
CA MET A 141 -44.62 -11.50 -11.71
C MET A 141 -44.61 -12.70 -12.66
N VAL A 142 -45.18 -13.85 -12.27
CA VAL A 142 -45.26 -15.04 -13.13
C VAL A 142 -46.03 -14.75 -14.41
N SER A 143 -47.10 -13.95 -14.34
CA SER A 143 -47.84 -13.52 -15.52
C SER A 143 -46.97 -12.70 -16.48
N GLU A 144 -46.13 -11.79 -15.98
CA GLU A 144 -45.17 -11.04 -16.82
C GLU A 144 -44.13 -11.96 -17.49
N PHE A 145 -43.62 -12.98 -16.78
CA PHE A 145 -42.71 -13.97 -17.38
C PHE A 145 -43.37 -14.78 -18.49
N LYS A 146 -44.62 -15.21 -18.28
CA LYS A 146 -45.40 -15.94 -19.29
C LYS A 146 -45.66 -15.08 -20.53
N MET A 147 -46.03 -13.82 -20.35
CA MET A 147 -46.21 -12.87 -21.45
C MET A 147 -44.92 -12.66 -22.25
N ASN A 148 -43.76 -12.78 -21.61
CA ASN A 148 -42.45 -12.66 -22.25
C ASN A 148 -41.93 -14.00 -22.84
N GLY A 149 -42.78 -15.03 -22.94
CA GLY A 149 -42.45 -16.33 -23.53
C GLY A 149 -41.56 -17.23 -22.66
N GLN A 150 -41.45 -16.97 -21.36
CA GLN A 150 -40.62 -17.74 -20.43
C GLN A 150 -41.50 -18.59 -19.50
N ASP A 151 -41.67 -19.88 -19.79
CA ASP A 151 -42.38 -20.83 -18.92
C ASP A 151 -41.38 -21.65 -18.07
N VAL A 152 -40.67 -20.95 -17.19
CA VAL A 152 -39.61 -21.52 -16.33
C VAL A 152 -40.08 -21.53 -14.88
N LYS A 153 -39.58 -22.47 -14.06
CA LYS A 153 -39.80 -22.46 -12.60
C LYS A 153 -39.10 -21.25 -11.97
N ILE A 154 -39.87 -20.25 -11.55
CA ILE A 154 -39.36 -18.99 -10.99
C ILE A 154 -39.25 -19.07 -9.46
N PRO A 155 -38.10 -18.70 -8.86
CA PRO A 155 -37.97 -18.61 -7.41
C PRO A 155 -38.84 -17.49 -6.79
N TYR A 156 -39.53 -17.78 -5.69
CA TYR A 156 -40.31 -16.79 -4.93
C TYR A 156 -39.48 -15.57 -4.47
N ASP A 157 -38.22 -15.79 -4.10
CA ASP A 157 -37.35 -14.69 -3.63
C ASP A 157 -37.08 -13.63 -4.73
N TRP A 158 -37.37 -13.90 -6.01
CA TRP A 158 -37.24 -12.90 -7.08
C TRP A 158 -38.34 -11.85 -7.07
N THR A 159 -39.46 -12.10 -6.38
CA THR A 159 -40.55 -11.13 -6.19
C THR A 159 -40.03 -9.83 -5.60
N ILE A 160 -38.93 -9.82 -4.84
CA ILE A 160 -38.32 -8.58 -4.34
C ILE A 160 -37.87 -7.62 -5.46
N TYR A 161 -37.37 -8.14 -6.59
CA TYR A 161 -36.93 -7.31 -7.71
C TYR A 161 -38.12 -6.80 -8.51
N TYR A 162 -39.15 -7.64 -8.66
CA TYR A 162 -40.44 -7.23 -9.21
C TYR A 162 -41.07 -6.10 -8.38
N LEU A 163 -41.14 -6.26 -7.06
CA LEU A 163 -41.69 -5.27 -6.14
C LEU A 163 -40.92 -3.95 -6.19
N ARG A 164 -39.58 -3.99 -6.31
CA ARG A 164 -38.76 -2.79 -6.50
C ARG A 164 -39.09 -2.05 -7.80
N LYS A 165 -39.41 -2.75 -8.89
CA LYS A 165 -39.90 -2.16 -10.14
C LYS A 165 -41.33 -1.62 -9.97
N LYS A 166 -42.24 -2.41 -9.40
CA LYS A 166 -43.66 -2.06 -9.19
C LYS A 166 -43.80 -0.81 -8.32
N ALA A 167 -43.03 -0.72 -7.22
CA ALA A 167 -43.08 0.39 -6.27
C ALA A 167 -42.62 1.75 -6.84
N LEU A 168 -42.02 1.79 -8.02
CA LEU A 168 -41.66 3.04 -8.70
C LEU A 168 -42.86 3.69 -9.42
N THR A 169 -43.92 2.93 -9.68
CA THR A 169 -45.05 3.39 -10.51
C THR A 169 -46.41 3.13 -9.89
N ARG A 170 -46.56 2.07 -9.11
CA ARG A 170 -47.84 1.62 -8.53
C ARG A 170 -47.77 1.54 -7.01
N ARG A 171 -48.94 1.64 -6.38
CA ARG A 171 -49.13 1.35 -4.96
C ARG A 171 -48.75 -0.11 -4.66
N ILE A 172 -48.05 -0.34 -3.55
CA ILE A 172 -47.72 -1.68 -3.01
C ILE A 172 -48.21 -1.82 -1.57
N GLU A 173 -48.28 -3.03 -1.04
CA GLU A 173 -48.70 -3.23 0.36
C GLU A 173 -47.64 -2.70 1.34
N LYS A 174 -48.05 -2.33 2.56
CA LYS A 174 -47.12 -1.78 3.57
C LYS A 174 -46.08 -2.83 4.02
N GLU A 175 -46.46 -4.09 4.08
CA GLU A 175 -45.59 -5.24 4.37
C GLU A 175 -44.59 -5.49 3.24
N GLU A 176 -45.00 -5.29 1.98
CA GLU A 176 -44.12 -5.36 0.81
C GLU A 176 -43.08 -4.23 0.87
N LEU A 177 -43.49 -3.02 1.25
CA LEU A 177 -42.59 -1.89 1.41
C LEU A 177 -41.58 -2.12 2.54
N ALA A 178 -42.00 -2.69 3.68
CA ALA A 178 -41.09 -3.13 4.73
C ALA A 178 -40.06 -4.14 4.23
N TRP A 179 -40.48 -5.10 3.39
CA TRP A 179 -39.55 -6.08 2.81
C TRP A 179 -38.50 -5.41 1.92
N ILE A 180 -38.90 -4.43 1.10
CA ILE A 180 -37.98 -3.63 0.27
C ILE A 180 -36.99 -2.87 1.15
N ILE A 181 -37.46 -2.11 2.14
CA ILE A 181 -36.60 -1.30 3.02
C ILE A 181 -35.56 -2.17 3.75
N LEU A 182 -35.97 -3.32 4.29
CA LEU A 182 -35.07 -4.27 4.93
C LEU A 182 -34.07 -4.91 3.96
N ASN A 183 -34.45 -5.12 2.69
CA ASN A 183 -33.56 -5.59 1.64
C ASN A 183 -32.39 -4.61 1.40
N PHE A 184 -32.67 -3.30 1.39
CA PHE A 184 -31.63 -2.28 1.23
C PHE A 184 -30.64 -2.23 2.40
N ASN A 185 -31.02 -2.61 3.63
CA ASN A 185 -30.05 -2.75 4.72
C ASN A 185 -29.05 -3.90 4.47
N GLN A 186 -29.48 -4.97 3.79
CA GLN A 186 -28.59 -6.07 3.39
C GLN A 186 -27.70 -5.69 2.19
N LYS A 187 -28.23 -4.90 1.25
CA LYS A 187 -27.56 -4.52 -0.01
C LYS A 187 -27.64 -3.01 -0.23
N ARG A 188 -26.62 -2.30 0.27
CA ARG A 188 -26.52 -0.82 0.21
C ARG A 188 -25.36 -0.26 -0.63
N GLY A 189 -24.71 -1.09 -1.43
CA GLY A 189 -23.56 -0.70 -2.27
C GLY A 189 -22.29 -0.29 -1.52
N TYR A 190 -21.23 -0.09 -2.29
CA TYR A 190 -19.93 0.38 -1.82
C TYR A 190 -19.88 1.91 -1.81
N TYR A 191 -19.35 2.51 -0.75
CA TYR A 191 -19.15 3.96 -0.70
C TYR A 191 -17.67 4.24 -0.83
N GLN A 192 -17.30 4.76 -1.99
CA GLN A 192 -15.92 5.04 -2.35
C GLN A 192 -15.51 6.38 -1.73
N LEU A 193 -14.39 6.36 -1.01
CA LEU A 193 -13.80 7.58 -0.47
C LEU A 193 -12.93 8.27 -1.53
N ARG A 194 -12.64 9.54 -1.32
CA ARG A 194 -11.76 10.31 -2.20
C ARG A 194 -10.37 9.67 -2.24
N GLY A 195 -9.79 9.55 -3.44
CA GLY A 195 -8.46 8.95 -3.65
C GLY A 195 -8.44 7.44 -3.88
N GLU A 196 -9.56 6.74 -3.70
CA GLU A 196 -9.72 5.32 -4.07
C GLU A 196 -10.02 5.14 -5.57
N GLU A 197 -10.09 6.22 -6.35
CA GLU A 197 -10.26 6.18 -7.80
C GLU A 197 -8.95 5.78 -8.48
N GLU A 198 -9.02 4.86 -9.44
CA GLU A 198 -7.85 4.49 -10.26
C GLU A 198 -7.35 5.71 -11.04
N GLU A 199 -6.02 5.80 -11.23
CA GLU A 199 -5.43 6.85 -12.06
C GLU A 199 -5.93 6.72 -13.49
N GLU A 200 -6.74 7.69 -13.92
CA GLU A 200 -6.95 7.95 -15.33
C GLU A 200 -5.62 8.42 -15.90
N ASN A 201 -4.94 7.51 -16.60
CA ASN A 201 -3.77 7.88 -17.36
C ASN A 201 -4.25 8.62 -18.60
N PRO A 202 -3.94 9.92 -18.77
CA PRO A 202 -4.45 10.71 -19.90
C PRO A 202 -4.06 10.11 -21.26
N ASN A 203 -2.97 9.33 -21.31
CA ASN A 203 -2.46 8.74 -22.54
C ASN A 203 -2.99 7.31 -22.77
N LYS A 204 -3.89 6.82 -21.91
CA LYS A 204 -4.51 5.49 -22.04
C LYS A 204 -5.98 5.53 -21.61
N LEU A 205 -6.86 5.27 -22.57
CA LEU A 205 -8.28 5.06 -22.31
C LEU A 205 -8.52 3.58 -22.04
N VAL A 206 -8.86 3.22 -20.80
CA VAL A 206 -9.17 1.85 -20.41
C VAL A 206 -10.68 1.68 -20.31
N GLU A 207 -11.23 0.88 -21.21
CA GLU A 207 -12.67 0.66 -21.34
C GLU A 207 -12.99 -0.84 -21.28
N PHE A 208 -14.21 -1.15 -20.87
CA PHE A 208 -14.69 -2.53 -20.80
C PHE A 208 -15.71 -2.77 -21.90
N TYR A 209 -15.54 -3.84 -22.66
CA TYR A 209 -16.48 -4.25 -23.69
C TYR A 209 -16.94 -5.69 -23.50
N SER A 210 -18.21 -5.95 -23.77
CA SER A 210 -18.73 -7.31 -23.93
C SER A 210 -18.92 -7.55 -25.41
N LEU A 211 -18.06 -8.37 -26.04
CA LEU A 211 -18.06 -8.57 -27.48
C LEU A 211 -18.29 -10.04 -27.81
N LYS A 212 -19.14 -10.28 -28.81
CA LYS A 212 -19.31 -11.62 -29.38
C LYS A 212 -18.07 -12.01 -30.19
N VAL A 213 -17.54 -13.20 -29.93
CA VAL A 213 -16.49 -13.80 -30.76
C VAL A 213 -17.16 -14.39 -32.01
N VAL A 214 -16.86 -13.84 -33.18
CA VAL A 214 -17.39 -14.29 -34.46
C VAL A 214 -16.58 -15.45 -35.02
N ASP A 215 -15.26 -15.42 -34.83
CA ASP A 215 -14.38 -16.46 -35.35
C ASP A 215 -13.14 -16.67 -34.47
N VAL A 216 -12.55 -17.87 -34.54
CA VAL A 216 -11.36 -18.24 -33.78
C VAL A 216 -10.37 -18.90 -34.74
N LYS A 217 -9.21 -18.28 -34.95
CA LYS A 217 -8.13 -18.79 -35.79
C LYS A 217 -6.96 -19.24 -34.93
N ALA A 218 -6.53 -20.48 -35.08
CA ALA A 218 -5.32 -20.99 -34.43
C ALA A 218 -4.11 -20.71 -35.31
N ASP A 219 -2.99 -20.33 -34.70
CA ASP A 219 -1.69 -20.27 -35.37
C ASP A 219 -1.15 -21.70 -35.56
N GLU A 220 -0.40 -21.93 -36.64
CA GLU A 220 0.07 -23.27 -37.04
C GLU A 220 1.13 -23.85 -36.08
N GLU A 221 1.89 -22.98 -35.39
CA GLU A 221 2.97 -23.40 -34.49
C GLU A 221 2.70 -23.02 -33.01
N PRO A 222 2.88 -23.94 -32.05
CA PRO A 222 2.83 -23.64 -30.63
C PRO A 222 4.05 -22.80 -30.18
N ASN A 223 3.85 -22.01 -29.13
CA ASN A 223 4.93 -21.19 -28.58
C ASN A 223 6.00 -22.05 -27.84
N ARG A 224 7.11 -21.42 -27.42
CA ARG A 224 8.19 -22.08 -26.65
C ARG A 224 7.74 -22.81 -25.35
N LYS A 225 6.51 -22.57 -24.88
CA LYS A 225 5.91 -23.21 -23.70
C LYS A 225 4.91 -24.33 -24.04
N GLY A 226 4.79 -24.70 -25.32
CA GLY A 226 3.85 -25.71 -25.80
C GLY A 226 2.39 -25.25 -25.84
N GLU A 227 2.12 -23.95 -25.92
CA GLU A 227 0.76 -23.39 -26.00
C GLU A 227 0.47 -22.83 -27.40
N THR A 228 -0.69 -23.14 -27.98
CA THR A 228 -1.12 -22.62 -29.28
C THR A 228 -1.64 -21.19 -29.12
N TRP A 229 -1.23 -20.29 -30.03
CA TRP A 229 -1.79 -18.95 -30.11
C TRP A 229 -3.10 -18.95 -30.90
N TYR A 230 -4.10 -18.24 -30.38
CA TYR A 230 -5.40 -18.05 -31.01
C TYR A 230 -5.66 -16.57 -31.25
N SER A 231 -6.13 -16.25 -32.45
CA SER A 231 -6.64 -14.94 -32.85
C SER A 231 -8.17 -15.00 -32.93
N LEU A 232 -8.85 -14.37 -31.96
CA LEU A 232 -10.30 -14.32 -31.87
C LEU A 232 -10.81 -13.04 -32.54
N ILE A 233 -11.63 -13.16 -33.58
CA ILE A 233 -12.26 -12.05 -34.29
C ILE A 233 -13.57 -11.69 -33.56
N LEU A 234 -13.71 -10.43 -33.18
CA LEU A 234 -14.84 -9.90 -32.43
C LEU A 234 -15.87 -9.25 -33.38
N GLU A 235 -17.12 -9.12 -32.94
CA GLU A 235 -18.24 -8.63 -33.77
C GLU A 235 -18.08 -7.21 -34.34
N ASN A 236 -17.23 -6.40 -33.71
CA ASN A 236 -16.89 -5.06 -34.16
C ASN A 236 -15.62 -5.02 -35.03
N GLY A 237 -15.13 -6.17 -35.49
CA GLY A 237 -13.93 -6.31 -36.31
C GLY A 237 -12.60 -6.32 -35.55
N TRP A 238 -12.61 -6.15 -34.22
CA TRP A 238 -11.37 -6.21 -33.43
C TRP A 238 -10.83 -7.64 -33.28
N ILE A 239 -9.52 -7.76 -33.09
CA ILE A 239 -8.83 -9.05 -32.96
C ILE A 239 -8.21 -9.16 -31.55
N TYR A 240 -8.61 -10.19 -30.80
CA TYR A 240 -8.01 -10.54 -29.51
C TYR A 240 -7.09 -11.75 -29.66
N ARG A 241 -5.80 -11.58 -29.32
CA ARG A 241 -4.79 -12.65 -29.45
C ARG A 241 -4.39 -13.21 -28.07
N ARG A 242 -4.42 -14.53 -27.89
CA ARG A 242 -4.09 -15.22 -26.62
C ARG A 242 -3.48 -16.61 -26.84
N SER A 243 -2.54 -17.03 -26.00
CA SER A 243 -2.07 -18.43 -25.94
C SER A 243 -2.90 -19.29 -24.99
N SER A 244 -3.16 -20.54 -25.37
CA SER A 244 -3.90 -21.52 -24.56
C SER A 244 -3.35 -22.93 -24.75
N LYS A 245 -3.42 -23.74 -23.70
CA LYS A 245 -3.10 -25.19 -23.74
C LYS A 245 -4.25 -26.04 -24.26
N THR A 246 -5.46 -25.52 -24.18
CA THR A 246 -6.70 -26.19 -24.61
C THR A 246 -7.31 -25.45 -25.79
N ASP A 247 -8.01 -26.17 -26.66
CA ASP A 247 -8.67 -25.58 -27.82
C ASP A 247 -9.65 -24.48 -27.42
N MET A 248 -9.61 -23.35 -28.13
CA MET A 248 -10.46 -22.19 -27.92
C MET A 248 -11.61 -22.09 -28.94
N SER A 249 -11.77 -23.07 -29.84
CA SER A 249 -12.90 -23.15 -30.79
C SER A 249 -14.27 -23.00 -30.11
N ASP A 250 -14.40 -23.48 -28.87
CA ASP A 250 -15.59 -23.33 -28.02
C ASP A 250 -16.00 -21.89 -27.71
N TRP A 251 -15.14 -20.91 -27.99
CA TRP A 251 -15.44 -19.50 -27.77
C TRP A 251 -16.20 -18.88 -28.93
N LYS A 252 -16.24 -19.53 -30.10
CA LYS A 252 -17.03 -19.08 -31.25
C LYS A 252 -18.49 -18.93 -30.87
N ASP A 253 -19.09 -17.85 -31.34
CA ASP A 253 -20.46 -17.40 -31.05
C ASP A 253 -20.78 -17.06 -29.59
N LYS A 254 -19.80 -17.06 -28.69
CA LYS A 254 -20.00 -16.67 -27.28
C LYS A 254 -19.63 -15.20 -27.06
N VAL A 255 -20.47 -14.50 -26.29
CA VAL A 255 -20.15 -13.16 -25.78
C VAL A 255 -19.13 -13.28 -24.64
N LYS A 256 -18.04 -12.53 -24.77
CA LYS A 256 -16.94 -12.50 -23.82
C LYS A 256 -16.62 -11.08 -23.41
N ASP A 257 -16.09 -10.98 -22.21
CA ASP A 257 -15.75 -9.73 -21.56
C ASP A 257 -14.28 -9.40 -21.82
N PHE A 258 -14.00 -8.15 -22.21
CA PHE A 258 -12.67 -7.66 -22.54
C PHE A 258 -12.42 -6.29 -21.90
N ILE A 259 -11.23 -6.12 -21.34
CA ILE A 259 -10.65 -4.82 -21.00
C ILE A 259 -9.83 -4.38 -22.20
N VAL A 260 -10.21 -3.27 -22.81
CA VAL A 260 -9.56 -2.67 -23.98
C VAL A 260 -8.84 -1.41 -23.51
N THR A 261 -7.54 -1.35 -23.75
CA THR A 261 -6.73 -0.15 -23.49
C THR A 261 -6.34 0.46 -24.82
N THR A 262 -6.89 1.64 -25.11
CA THR A 262 -6.60 2.45 -26.29
C THR A 262 -5.52 3.46 -25.93
N ASP A 263 -4.40 3.44 -26.64
CA ASP A 263 -3.35 4.45 -26.45
C ASP A 263 -3.82 5.78 -27.08
N MET A 264 -3.72 6.89 -26.32
CA MET A 264 -4.14 8.23 -26.74
C MET A 264 -2.90 9.12 -26.94
N ASN A 265 -2.99 10.05 -27.89
CA ASN A 265 -2.05 11.14 -28.08
C ASN A 265 -2.31 12.27 -27.08
N ASP A 266 -1.35 13.15 -26.88
CA ASP A 266 -1.44 14.25 -25.90
C ASP A 266 -2.53 15.29 -26.25
N ASP A 267 -3.02 15.29 -27.49
CA ASP A 267 -4.14 16.12 -27.98
C ASP A 267 -5.53 15.46 -27.78
N GLY A 268 -5.58 14.23 -27.27
CA GLY A 268 -6.81 13.46 -27.08
C GLY A 268 -7.26 12.65 -28.31
N SER A 269 -6.48 12.60 -29.38
CA SER A 269 -6.73 11.69 -30.52
C SER A 269 -6.21 10.28 -30.25
N VAL A 270 -6.77 9.26 -30.92
CA VAL A 270 -6.32 7.87 -30.77
C VAL A 270 -4.97 7.67 -31.46
N LYS A 271 -4.01 7.04 -30.78
CA LYS A 271 -2.71 6.72 -31.36
C LYS A 271 -2.85 5.59 -32.37
N THR A 272 -2.30 5.75 -33.57
CA THR A 272 -2.31 4.72 -34.61
C THR A 272 -0.97 3.98 -34.70
N ASN A 273 -1.01 2.73 -35.18
CA ASN A 273 0.17 1.95 -35.54
C ASN A 273 0.72 2.39 -36.92
N LYS A 274 1.82 1.78 -37.38
CA LYS A 274 2.44 2.11 -38.68
C LYS A 274 1.54 1.80 -39.90
N GLU A 275 0.49 1.01 -39.69
CA GLU A 275 -0.47 0.57 -40.71
C GLU A 275 -1.75 1.42 -40.71
N GLY A 276 -1.82 2.45 -39.86
CA GLY A 276 -2.96 3.38 -39.77
C GLY A 276 -4.10 2.88 -38.88
N GLU A 277 -3.96 1.71 -38.24
CA GLU A 277 -4.96 1.16 -37.32
C GLU A 277 -4.77 1.70 -35.91
N GLU A 278 -5.87 1.82 -35.17
CA GLU A 278 -5.85 2.29 -33.78
C GLU A 278 -5.08 1.34 -32.87
N LYS A 279 -4.13 1.88 -32.11
CA LYS A 279 -3.29 1.11 -31.20
C LYS A 279 -4.05 0.75 -29.93
N ARG A 280 -4.62 -0.46 -29.94
CA ARG A 280 -5.44 -1.02 -28.86
C ARG A 280 -4.80 -2.29 -28.30
N SER A 281 -4.96 -2.53 -27.00
CA SER A 281 -4.57 -3.79 -26.37
C SER A 281 -5.75 -4.39 -25.61
N PHE A 282 -5.84 -5.71 -25.62
CA PHE A 282 -6.98 -6.47 -25.15
C PHE A 282 -6.55 -7.43 -24.03
N ARG A 283 -7.32 -7.48 -22.95
CA ARG A 283 -7.11 -8.42 -21.85
C ARG A 283 -8.44 -8.95 -21.35
N ALA A 284 -8.53 -10.26 -21.12
CA ALA A 284 -9.65 -10.84 -20.37
C ALA A 284 -9.61 -10.39 -18.90
N PRO A 285 -10.74 -9.97 -18.29
CA PRO A 285 -10.80 -9.59 -16.89
C PRO A 285 -10.39 -10.76 -15.98
N LYS A 286 -9.53 -10.49 -15.01
CA LYS A 286 -9.20 -11.42 -13.93
C LYS A 286 -10.17 -11.23 -12.74
N GLU A 287 -10.15 -12.15 -11.78
CA GLU A 287 -11.01 -12.07 -10.59
C GLU A 287 -10.71 -10.85 -9.69
N ASP A 288 -9.46 -10.39 -9.69
CA ASP A 288 -8.95 -9.22 -8.97
C ASP A 288 -9.28 -7.87 -9.63
N ASP A 289 -9.70 -7.85 -10.91
CA ASP A 289 -10.05 -6.62 -11.66
C ASP A 289 -11.47 -6.10 -11.29
N TRP A 290 -11.83 -6.10 -10.00
CA TRP A 290 -13.18 -5.82 -9.53
C TRP A 290 -13.63 -4.36 -9.76
N THR A 291 -12.69 -3.41 -9.84
CA THR A 291 -12.92 -1.97 -10.07
C THR A 291 -13.45 -1.70 -11.48
N LEU A 292 -12.85 -2.33 -12.49
CA LEU A 292 -13.29 -2.22 -13.89
C LEU A 292 -14.63 -2.92 -14.11
N ILE A 293 -14.84 -4.10 -13.49
CA ILE A 293 -16.13 -4.80 -13.55
C ILE A 293 -17.23 -3.98 -12.87
N LYS A 294 -16.91 -3.31 -11.76
CA LYS A 294 -17.81 -2.33 -11.11
C LYS A 294 -18.17 -1.20 -12.08
N LYS A 295 -17.18 -0.52 -12.69
CA LYS A 295 -17.40 0.58 -13.63
C LYS A 295 -18.29 0.15 -14.80
N LYS A 296 -18.08 -1.05 -15.35
CA LYS A 296 -18.92 -1.64 -16.40
C LYS A 296 -20.38 -1.75 -15.97
N THR A 297 -20.66 -2.44 -14.85
CA THR A 297 -22.04 -2.60 -14.36
C THR A 297 -22.70 -1.24 -14.10
N GLU A 298 -21.94 -0.27 -13.60
CA GLU A 298 -22.44 1.10 -13.38
C GLU A 298 -22.77 1.82 -14.69
N GLN A 299 -21.94 1.66 -15.72
CA GLN A 299 -22.20 2.20 -17.06
C GLN A 299 -23.42 1.55 -17.71
N GLU A 300 -23.56 0.22 -17.66
CA GLU A 300 -24.71 -0.50 -18.20
C GLU A 300 -26.02 -0.06 -17.53
N ILE A 301 -26.01 0.10 -16.20
CA ILE A 301 -27.18 0.60 -15.45
C ILE A 301 -27.49 2.04 -15.88
N ASN A 302 -26.49 2.92 -15.96
CA ASN A 302 -26.69 4.31 -16.40
C ASN A 302 -27.24 4.41 -17.83
N GLN A 303 -26.67 3.67 -18.78
CA GLN A 303 -27.12 3.63 -20.18
C GLN A 303 -28.53 3.07 -20.31
N SER A 304 -28.91 2.13 -19.45
CA SER A 304 -30.27 1.59 -19.43
C SER A 304 -31.32 2.60 -18.93
N HIS A 305 -30.89 3.71 -18.31
CA HIS A 305 -31.74 4.70 -17.63
C HIS A 305 -32.70 4.08 -16.60
N LYS A 306 -32.36 2.91 -16.05
CA LYS A 306 -33.17 2.16 -15.09
C LYS A 306 -32.55 2.15 -13.71
N THR A 307 -33.39 1.97 -12.69
CA THR A 307 -32.94 1.69 -11.33
C THR A 307 -32.36 0.27 -11.22
N VAL A 308 -31.60 -0.01 -10.16
CA VAL A 308 -30.91 -1.32 -10.01
C VAL A 308 -31.91 -2.47 -9.94
N GLY A 309 -33.02 -2.30 -9.20
CA GLY A 309 -34.09 -3.30 -9.10
C GLY A 309 -34.73 -3.60 -10.45
N THR A 310 -35.10 -2.56 -11.20
CA THR A 310 -35.70 -2.69 -12.54
C THR A 310 -34.72 -3.33 -13.53
N TYR A 311 -33.46 -2.89 -13.54
CA TYR A 311 -32.42 -3.47 -14.39
C TYR A 311 -32.24 -4.97 -14.10
N ILE A 312 -32.18 -5.37 -12.82
CA ILE A 312 -32.08 -6.80 -12.45
C ILE A 312 -33.31 -7.56 -12.93
N TYR A 313 -34.50 -7.05 -12.66
CA TYR A 313 -35.75 -7.74 -12.98
C TYR A 313 -35.94 -7.94 -14.48
N GLU A 314 -35.67 -6.93 -15.30
CA GLU A 314 -35.82 -7.03 -16.75
C GLU A 314 -34.79 -7.95 -17.39
N ASN A 315 -33.56 -8.00 -16.87
CA ASN A 315 -32.59 -8.99 -17.30
C ASN A 315 -33.04 -10.42 -16.95
N LEU A 316 -33.67 -10.62 -15.79
CA LEU A 316 -34.25 -11.91 -15.43
C LEU A 316 -35.42 -12.30 -16.34
N LEU A 317 -36.26 -11.34 -16.74
CA LEU A 317 -37.34 -11.57 -17.72
C LEU A 317 -36.79 -12.05 -19.07
N GLN A 318 -35.64 -11.56 -19.50
CA GLN A 318 -35.00 -11.99 -20.75
C GLN A 318 -34.21 -13.30 -20.61
N LYS A 319 -33.49 -13.48 -19.49
CA LYS A 319 -32.59 -14.62 -19.22
C LYS A 319 -32.80 -15.14 -17.79
N PRO A 320 -33.81 -16.00 -17.56
CA PRO A 320 -34.12 -16.49 -16.21
C PRO A 320 -32.95 -17.27 -15.56
N ASN A 321 -32.15 -18.02 -16.32
CA ASN A 321 -31.04 -18.79 -15.78
C ASN A 321 -29.82 -17.94 -15.37
N GLN A 322 -29.91 -16.60 -15.39
CA GLN A 322 -28.81 -15.71 -15.09
C GLN A 322 -28.56 -15.57 -13.58
N LYS A 323 -27.32 -15.86 -13.16
CA LYS A 323 -26.87 -15.60 -11.80
C LYS A 323 -26.85 -14.08 -11.53
N ILE A 324 -27.66 -13.62 -10.58
CA ILE A 324 -27.73 -12.20 -10.21
C ILE A 324 -26.46 -11.76 -9.47
N LYS A 325 -26.21 -12.37 -8.29
CA LYS A 325 -25.08 -12.02 -7.42
C LYS A 325 -23.77 -12.58 -7.98
N GLY A 326 -22.80 -11.71 -8.22
CA GLY A 326 -21.46 -12.11 -8.66
C GLY A 326 -21.30 -12.24 -10.19
N LYS A 327 -22.39 -12.12 -10.96
CA LYS A 327 -22.35 -12.13 -12.43
C LYS A 327 -23.08 -10.91 -13.02
N LEU A 328 -24.42 -10.82 -12.93
CA LEU A 328 -25.17 -9.66 -13.46
C LEU A 328 -24.85 -8.37 -12.70
N VAL A 329 -24.95 -8.39 -11.37
CA VAL A 329 -24.58 -7.24 -10.53
C VAL A 329 -23.57 -7.70 -9.49
N ARG A 330 -22.36 -7.12 -9.54
CA ARG A 330 -21.31 -7.28 -8.52
C ARG A 330 -21.38 -6.14 -7.50
N THR A 331 -20.25 -5.48 -7.25
CA THR A 331 -20.16 -4.31 -6.39
C THR A 331 -20.42 -3.08 -7.24
N ILE A 332 -21.40 -2.26 -6.83
CA ILE A 332 -21.68 -0.95 -7.44
C ILE A 332 -21.67 0.13 -6.36
N GLU A 333 -21.54 1.39 -6.78
CA GLU A 333 -21.59 2.54 -5.90
C GLU A 333 -22.93 2.63 -5.15
N ARG A 334 -22.82 3.06 -3.90
CA ARG A 334 -23.93 3.30 -3.00
C ARG A 334 -24.97 4.26 -3.58
N LYS A 335 -24.57 5.20 -4.45
CA LYS A 335 -25.46 6.20 -5.06
C LYS A 335 -26.61 5.54 -5.83
N PHE A 336 -26.37 4.43 -6.52
CA PHE A 336 -27.39 3.72 -7.30
C PHE A 336 -28.52 3.17 -6.41
N TYR A 337 -28.15 2.49 -5.33
CA TYR A 337 -29.13 1.99 -4.35
C TYR A 337 -29.82 3.13 -3.60
N LYS A 338 -29.09 4.21 -3.30
CA LYS A 338 -29.64 5.38 -2.62
C LYS A 338 -30.70 6.08 -3.47
N GLU A 339 -30.41 6.30 -4.75
CA GLU A 339 -31.33 6.96 -5.67
C GLU A 339 -32.57 6.11 -5.96
N GLU A 340 -32.41 4.80 -6.15
CA GLU A 340 -33.55 3.89 -6.30
C GLU A 340 -34.46 3.91 -5.08
N LEU A 341 -33.90 3.75 -3.87
CA LEU A 341 -34.72 3.75 -2.66
C LEU A 341 -35.38 5.13 -2.44
N LYS A 342 -34.72 6.23 -2.81
CA LYS A 342 -35.31 7.56 -2.78
C LYS A 342 -36.54 7.65 -3.68
N GLN A 343 -36.45 7.20 -4.93
CA GLN A 343 -37.57 7.21 -5.87
C GLN A 343 -38.73 6.32 -5.39
N ILE A 344 -38.42 5.12 -4.87
CA ILE A 344 -39.43 4.22 -4.30
C ILE A 344 -40.15 4.91 -3.13
N LEU A 345 -39.42 5.47 -2.16
CA LEU A 345 -40.03 6.12 -0.99
C LEU A 345 -40.86 7.33 -1.39
N GLN A 346 -40.36 8.19 -2.29
CA GLN A 346 -41.10 9.36 -2.77
C GLN A 346 -42.41 8.94 -3.44
N LYS A 347 -42.37 7.94 -4.33
CA LYS A 347 -43.59 7.46 -5.00
C LYS A 347 -44.57 6.80 -4.04
N GLN A 348 -44.09 6.00 -3.08
CA GLN A 348 -44.99 5.36 -2.12
C GLN A 348 -45.61 6.33 -1.12
N ILE A 349 -44.90 7.39 -0.73
CA ILE A 349 -45.47 8.49 0.06
C ILE A 349 -46.57 9.20 -0.74
N GLU A 350 -46.35 9.46 -2.03
CA GLU A 350 -47.34 10.08 -2.91
C GLU A 350 -48.60 9.20 -3.10
N CYS A 351 -48.42 7.89 -3.26
CA CYS A 351 -49.54 6.95 -3.46
C CYS A 351 -50.29 6.58 -2.18
N GLN A 352 -49.68 6.77 -1.01
CA GLN A 352 -50.19 6.32 0.29
C GLN A 352 -49.90 7.34 1.42
N PRO A 353 -50.31 8.62 1.28
CA PRO A 353 -49.99 9.66 2.26
C PRO A 353 -50.51 9.34 3.66
N GLU A 354 -51.58 8.54 3.77
CA GLU A 354 -52.17 8.08 5.03
C GLU A 354 -51.20 7.26 5.90
N LEU A 355 -50.17 6.64 5.30
CA LEU A 355 -49.17 5.84 6.01
C LEU A 355 -47.93 6.65 6.44
N PHE A 356 -47.86 7.94 6.06
CA PHE A 356 -46.69 8.79 6.24
C PHE A 356 -47.06 10.18 6.79
N THR A 357 -47.77 10.21 7.91
CA THR A 357 -48.15 11.46 8.58
C THR A 357 -47.00 12.04 9.41
N ASP A 358 -47.03 13.35 9.64
CA ASP A 358 -46.03 14.05 10.47
C ASP A 358 -46.03 13.55 11.93
N ASP A 359 -47.19 13.12 12.45
CA ASP A 359 -47.29 12.52 13.78
C ASP A 359 -46.52 11.20 13.85
N LEU A 360 -46.76 10.29 12.89
CA LEU A 360 -46.03 9.02 12.79
C LEU A 360 -44.53 9.25 12.59
N TYR A 361 -44.15 10.30 11.84
CA TYR A 361 -42.75 10.66 11.66
C TYR A 361 -42.09 11.03 12.98
N ASN A 362 -42.72 11.93 13.73
CA ASN A 362 -42.22 12.39 15.02
C ASN A 362 -42.16 11.24 16.04
N ASP A 363 -43.12 10.32 16.02
CA ASP A 363 -43.10 9.12 16.87
C ASP A 363 -41.95 8.19 16.51
N CYS A 364 -41.64 8.01 15.22
CA CYS A 364 -40.46 7.26 14.79
C CYS A 364 -39.15 7.92 15.27
N VAL A 365 -39.05 9.25 15.22
CA VAL A 365 -37.88 10.00 15.68
C VAL A 365 -37.70 9.88 17.20
N ARG A 366 -38.78 10.06 17.97
CA ARG A 366 -38.79 9.88 19.43
C ARG A 366 -38.40 8.46 19.81
N GLU A 367 -38.93 7.46 19.09
CA GLU A 367 -38.59 6.06 19.34
C GLU A 367 -37.10 5.82 19.11
N LEU A 368 -36.52 6.24 17.98
CA LEU A 368 -35.09 6.02 17.72
C LEU A 368 -34.16 6.74 18.72
N TYR A 369 -34.53 7.94 19.14
CA TYR A 369 -33.66 8.87 19.85
C TYR A 369 -34.20 9.31 21.22
N ARG A 370 -34.76 8.37 22.01
CA ARG A 370 -35.44 8.62 23.30
C ARG A 370 -34.74 9.59 24.26
N SER A 371 -33.41 9.68 24.25
CA SER A 371 -32.61 10.51 25.16
C SER A 371 -31.85 11.66 24.51
N ASN A 372 -31.95 11.86 23.18
CA ASN A 372 -31.17 12.85 22.45
C ASN A 372 -32.08 13.92 21.81
N GLU A 373 -32.56 14.85 22.63
CA GLU A 373 -33.48 15.92 22.23
C GLU A 373 -32.91 16.81 21.12
N ALA A 374 -31.61 17.12 21.17
CA ALA A 374 -30.96 17.95 20.15
C ALA A 374 -31.03 17.30 18.75
N HIS A 375 -30.80 15.97 18.67
CA HIS A 375 -30.92 15.25 17.40
C HIS A 375 -32.37 15.09 16.97
N GLN A 376 -33.31 14.93 17.91
CA GLN A 376 -34.75 14.95 17.60
C GLN A 376 -35.17 16.29 16.97
N MET A 377 -34.76 17.42 17.54
CA MET A 377 -35.04 18.77 17.00
C MET A 377 -34.40 19.00 15.62
N GLN A 378 -33.25 18.38 15.36
CA GLN A 378 -32.63 18.44 14.04
C GLN A 378 -33.41 17.62 13.00
N LEU A 379 -33.92 16.45 13.39
CA LEU A 379 -34.69 15.56 12.53
C LEU A 379 -36.13 16.02 12.33
N SER A 380 -36.75 16.70 13.29
CA SER A 380 -38.13 17.21 13.13
C SER A 380 -38.32 18.18 11.97
N LYS A 381 -37.22 18.76 11.46
CA LYS A 381 -37.20 19.62 10.25
C LYS A 381 -37.01 18.82 8.94
N ARG A 382 -37.07 17.49 8.98
CA ARG A 382 -36.80 16.57 7.88
C ARG A 382 -38.01 15.66 7.65
N ASP A 383 -37.89 14.75 6.69
CA ASP A 383 -38.96 13.86 6.24
C ASP A 383 -38.59 12.36 6.40
N PHE A 384 -39.56 11.48 6.11
CA PHE A 384 -39.35 10.03 6.10
C PHE A 384 -38.25 9.59 5.14
N VAL A 385 -38.13 10.25 3.99
CA VAL A 385 -37.09 9.98 2.99
C VAL A 385 -35.71 10.20 3.61
N HIS A 386 -35.50 11.30 4.31
CA HIS A 386 -34.26 11.59 5.02
C HIS A 386 -33.97 10.58 6.13
N LEU A 387 -34.99 10.23 6.92
CA LEU A 387 -34.86 9.29 8.05
C LEU A 387 -34.38 7.92 7.57
N PHE A 388 -35.06 7.31 6.59
CA PHE A 388 -34.67 6.00 6.08
C PHE A 388 -33.33 6.03 5.34
N LEU A 389 -33.13 7.02 4.45
CA LEU A 389 -31.92 7.07 3.62
C LEU A 389 -30.69 7.49 4.42
N ASN A 390 -30.69 8.69 4.99
CA ASN A 390 -29.47 9.34 5.46
C ASN A 390 -29.15 8.99 6.91
N ASP A 391 -30.15 8.77 7.74
CA ASP A 391 -29.99 8.57 9.19
C ASP A 391 -29.87 7.08 9.57
N ILE A 392 -30.52 6.18 8.81
CA ILE A 392 -30.52 4.73 9.07
C ILE A 392 -29.70 3.93 8.05
N ILE A 393 -30.16 3.81 6.79
CA ILE A 393 -29.64 2.81 5.84
C ILE A 393 -28.26 3.18 5.31
N PHE A 394 -28.09 4.40 4.82
CA PHE A 394 -26.85 4.84 4.16
C PHE A 394 -25.92 5.62 5.09
N TYR A 395 -26.34 5.85 6.34
CA TYR A 395 -25.46 6.39 7.38
C TYR A 395 -24.17 5.55 7.49
N GLN A 396 -23.05 6.25 7.57
CA GLN A 396 -21.74 5.66 7.81
C GLN A 396 -21.00 6.54 8.82
N ARG A 397 -20.51 5.90 9.88
CA ARG A 397 -19.67 6.61 10.85
C ARG A 397 -18.40 7.11 10.14
N PRO A 398 -18.01 8.38 10.34
CA PRO A 398 -16.76 8.88 9.79
C PRO A 398 -15.58 8.08 10.35
N LEU A 399 -14.48 8.06 9.60
CA LEU A 399 -13.26 7.44 10.08
C LEU A 399 -12.81 8.14 11.36
N LYS A 400 -12.49 7.35 12.40
CA LYS A 400 -11.96 7.93 13.64
C LYS A 400 -10.62 8.57 13.34
N SER A 401 -10.45 9.83 13.75
CA SER A 401 -9.18 10.52 13.65
C SER A 401 -8.09 9.72 14.36
N LYS A 402 -6.97 9.50 13.65
CA LYS A 402 -5.77 8.84 14.18
C LYS A 402 -4.70 9.86 14.59
N LYS A 403 -5.09 11.09 14.94
CA LYS A 403 -4.14 12.14 15.38
C LYS A 403 -3.26 11.72 16.56
N SER A 404 -3.71 10.79 17.40
CA SER A 404 -2.92 10.24 18.50
C SER A 404 -1.71 9.41 18.05
N SER A 405 -1.78 8.74 16.88
CA SER A 405 -0.67 7.95 16.33
C SER A 405 0.36 8.78 15.57
N ILE A 406 0.12 10.09 15.40
CA ILE A 406 1.11 11.00 14.84
C ILE A 406 2.26 11.13 15.85
N ALA A 407 3.48 11.03 15.36
CA ALA A 407 4.68 11.19 16.18
C ALA A 407 4.72 12.58 16.84
N ASN A 408 5.30 12.62 18.03
CA ASN A 408 5.55 13.86 18.74
C ASN A 408 6.79 14.56 18.17
N CYS A 409 6.77 15.89 18.12
CA CYS A 409 7.91 16.72 17.78
C CYS A 409 8.95 16.65 18.90
N SER A 410 10.22 16.47 18.55
CA SER A 410 11.31 16.43 19.53
C SER A 410 11.64 17.80 20.15
N LEU A 411 11.31 18.90 19.47
CA LEU A 411 11.76 20.26 19.81
C LEU A 411 10.71 21.09 20.58
N GLU A 412 9.42 20.90 20.29
CA GLU A 412 8.34 21.76 20.78
C GLU A 412 7.32 20.99 21.63
N PHE A 413 7.04 21.51 22.83
CA PHE A 413 6.09 20.95 23.79
C PHE A 413 5.38 22.05 24.59
N ARG A 414 4.30 21.67 25.26
CA ARG A 414 3.53 22.52 26.19
C ARG A 414 3.62 21.89 27.57
N ALA A 415 4.01 22.68 28.57
CA ALA A 415 3.96 22.26 29.96
C ALA A 415 2.68 22.80 30.61
N PHE A 416 1.95 21.96 31.33
CA PHE A 416 0.79 22.36 32.13
C PHE A 416 0.81 21.61 33.46
N LYS A 417 0.09 22.11 34.48
CA LYS A 417 -0.10 21.39 35.74
C LYS A 417 -1.40 20.60 35.65
N ASP A 418 -1.37 19.33 36.05
CA ASP A 418 -2.60 18.53 36.16
C ASP A 418 -3.41 18.91 37.42
N LYS A 419 -4.54 18.22 37.61
CA LYS A 419 -5.45 18.48 38.74
C LYS A 419 -4.79 18.24 40.10
N ASP A 420 -3.72 17.47 40.13
CA ASP A 420 -2.97 17.09 41.33
C ASP A 420 -1.72 17.98 41.55
N GLY A 421 -1.53 18.99 40.68
CA GLY A 421 -0.42 19.94 40.75
C GLY A 421 0.88 19.45 40.08
N ASN A 422 0.89 18.25 39.50
CA ASN A 422 2.07 17.69 38.85
C ASN A 422 2.28 18.32 37.46
N LYS A 423 3.54 18.60 37.12
CA LYS A 423 3.92 19.24 35.86
C LYS A 423 3.94 18.21 34.72
N GLN A 424 2.93 18.24 33.87
CA GLN A 424 2.81 17.40 32.68
C GLN A 424 3.38 18.10 31.45
N THR A 425 4.04 17.33 30.58
CA THR A 425 4.60 17.84 29.31
C THR A 425 3.92 17.18 28.11
N LEU A 426 3.20 17.97 27.33
CA LEU A 426 2.54 17.54 26.10
C LEU A 426 3.31 18.04 24.87
N TYR A 427 4.01 17.12 24.22
CA TYR A 427 4.70 17.41 22.96
C TYR A 427 3.72 17.73 21.83
N LEU A 428 4.08 18.71 20.99
CA LEU A 428 3.30 19.02 19.79
C LEU A 428 3.45 17.90 18.75
N LYS A 429 2.44 17.72 17.91
CA LYS A 429 2.49 16.70 16.84
C LYS A 429 3.33 17.15 15.65
N ALA A 430 3.96 16.18 14.99
CA ALA A 430 4.69 16.41 13.76
C ALA A 430 3.77 16.93 12.64
N ILE A 431 4.31 17.78 11.78
CA ILE A 431 3.60 18.38 10.65
C ILE A 431 3.50 17.40 9.46
N PRO A 432 2.42 17.44 8.66
CA PRO A 432 2.34 16.66 7.42
C PRO A 432 3.40 17.07 6.40
N LYS A 433 3.96 16.12 5.63
CA LYS A 433 4.95 16.40 4.59
C LYS A 433 4.39 17.18 3.40
N SER A 434 3.09 17.06 3.16
CA SER A 434 2.38 17.82 2.13
C SER A 434 2.14 19.28 2.54
N ASN A 435 2.38 19.64 3.81
CA ASN A 435 2.17 21.02 4.24
C ASN A 435 3.14 21.99 3.53
N PRO A 436 2.68 23.15 3.03
CA PRO A 436 3.53 24.11 2.34
C PRO A 436 4.78 24.54 3.12
N TYR A 437 4.69 24.75 4.45
CA TYR A 437 5.86 25.09 5.26
C TYR A 437 6.86 23.94 5.35
N TYR A 438 6.38 22.69 5.36
CA TYR A 438 7.27 21.54 5.38
C TYR A 438 7.99 21.38 4.04
N GLN A 439 7.28 21.57 2.91
CA GLN A 439 7.91 21.47 1.59
C GLN A 439 8.97 22.55 1.40
N GLU A 440 8.69 23.79 1.79
CA GLU A 440 9.67 24.88 1.80
C GLU A 440 10.89 24.53 2.67
N PHE A 441 10.65 24.10 3.91
CA PHE A 441 11.68 23.68 4.84
C PHE A 441 12.56 22.54 4.30
N ARG A 442 11.93 21.53 3.68
CA ARG A 442 12.61 20.39 3.06
C ARG A 442 13.50 20.83 1.91
N VAL A 443 13.01 21.74 1.05
CA VAL A 443 13.77 22.24 -0.09
C VAL A 443 14.99 23.03 0.38
N TRP A 444 14.86 23.93 1.36
CA TRP A 444 16.02 24.63 1.94
C TRP A 444 17.03 23.65 2.55
N GLN A 445 16.57 22.67 3.33
CA GLN A 445 17.45 21.65 3.89
C GLN A 445 18.18 20.85 2.80
N TRP A 446 17.48 20.48 1.73
CA TRP A 446 18.05 19.75 0.61
C TRP A 446 19.06 20.63 -0.15
N LEU A 447 18.72 21.88 -0.37
CA LEU A 447 19.54 22.85 -1.09
C LEU A 447 20.91 23.03 -0.42
N TYR A 448 20.96 23.23 0.90
CA TYR A 448 22.23 23.42 1.62
C TYR A 448 23.12 22.17 1.71
N ASN A 449 22.55 20.98 1.48
CA ASN A 449 23.31 19.74 1.45
C ASN A 449 23.73 19.36 0.03
N LEU A 450 23.33 20.11 -0.99
CA LEU A 450 23.70 19.83 -2.38
C LEU A 450 25.19 20.08 -2.59
N LYS A 451 25.87 19.08 -3.16
CA LYS A 451 27.24 19.16 -3.65
C LYS A 451 27.32 18.52 -5.04
N ILE A 452 28.07 19.16 -5.93
CA ILE A 452 28.30 18.73 -7.32
C ILE A 452 29.77 18.32 -7.44
N TYR A 453 29.99 17.13 -7.97
CA TYR A 453 31.30 16.50 -8.17
C TYR A 453 31.53 16.22 -9.66
N THR A 454 32.79 16.23 -10.08
CA THR A 454 33.19 15.69 -11.40
C THR A 454 33.23 14.17 -11.35
N LYS A 455 32.76 13.47 -12.39
CA LYS A 455 32.79 11.99 -12.44
C LYS A 455 34.20 11.43 -12.62
N GLU A 456 35.12 12.23 -13.18
CA GLU A 456 36.50 11.80 -13.45
C GLU A 456 37.30 11.64 -12.16
N ASN A 457 37.27 12.65 -11.28
CA ASN A 457 38.16 12.75 -10.11
C ASN A 457 37.43 12.99 -8.78
N ASP A 458 36.10 13.02 -8.76
CA ASP A 458 35.29 13.28 -7.56
C ASP A 458 35.61 14.62 -6.85
N THR A 459 36.02 15.63 -7.63
CA THR A 459 36.33 16.96 -7.10
C THR A 459 35.07 17.78 -6.89
N ASP A 460 34.89 18.40 -5.72
CA ASP A 460 33.75 19.30 -5.43
C ASP A 460 33.87 20.58 -6.29
N VAL A 461 32.94 20.74 -7.23
CA VAL A 461 32.85 21.87 -8.16
C VAL A 461 31.59 22.70 -7.94
N THR A 462 30.92 22.55 -6.80
CA THR A 462 29.66 23.25 -6.48
C THR A 462 29.78 24.77 -6.65
N ASN A 463 30.90 25.35 -6.21
CA ASN A 463 31.15 26.79 -6.28
C ASN A 463 31.28 27.33 -7.72
N GLN A 464 31.48 26.46 -8.72
CA GLN A 464 31.49 26.87 -10.13
C GLN A 464 30.10 27.29 -10.60
N PHE A 465 29.07 26.59 -10.09
CA PHE A 465 27.66 26.76 -10.43
C PHE A 465 26.92 27.70 -9.47
N ILE A 466 27.29 27.69 -8.19
CA ILE A 466 26.62 28.46 -7.14
C ILE A 466 27.66 29.35 -6.46
N ARG A 467 27.71 30.64 -6.84
CA ARG A 467 28.75 31.57 -6.39
C ARG A 467 28.29 32.51 -5.29
N GLY A 468 26.99 32.85 -5.28
CA GLY A 468 26.43 33.83 -4.35
C GLY A 468 24.97 33.60 -3.99
N ALA A 469 24.43 34.50 -3.18
CA ALA A 469 23.06 34.41 -2.67
C ALA A 469 22.00 34.38 -3.78
N GLU A 470 22.20 35.14 -4.87
CA GLU A 470 21.27 35.17 -5.99
C GLU A 470 21.18 33.82 -6.74
N ASP A 471 22.28 33.09 -6.87
CA ASP A 471 22.28 31.75 -7.49
C ASP A 471 21.46 30.78 -6.63
N TRP A 472 21.60 30.86 -5.30
CA TRP A 472 20.80 30.07 -4.37
C TRP A 472 19.31 30.41 -4.46
N GLU A 473 18.95 31.70 -4.61
CA GLU A 473 17.57 32.12 -4.79
C GLU A 473 16.96 31.57 -6.08
N ARG A 474 17.64 31.72 -7.21
CA ARG A 474 17.15 31.22 -8.51
C ARG A 474 17.01 29.70 -8.49
N LEU A 475 17.96 29.01 -7.87
CA LEU A 475 17.89 27.56 -7.72
C LEU A 475 16.73 27.14 -6.81
N PHE A 476 16.52 27.84 -5.70
CA PHE A 476 15.38 27.60 -4.83
C PHE A 476 14.04 27.78 -5.57
N GLU A 477 13.92 28.82 -6.40
CA GLU A 477 12.74 29.04 -7.25
C GLU A 477 12.50 27.90 -8.21
N PHE A 478 13.53 27.49 -8.95
CA PHE A 478 13.48 26.34 -9.84
C PHE A 478 12.99 25.09 -9.09
N LEU A 479 13.55 24.77 -7.92
CA LEU A 479 13.11 23.62 -7.13
C LEU A 479 11.66 23.76 -6.66
N MET A 480 11.25 24.95 -6.23
CA MET A 480 9.88 25.22 -5.78
C MET A 480 8.85 25.21 -6.90
N GLU A 481 9.26 25.25 -8.18
CA GLU A 481 8.39 25.08 -9.34
C GLU A 481 8.22 23.61 -9.75
N HIS A 482 9.09 22.72 -9.29
CA HIS A 482 9.07 21.32 -9.69
C HIS A 482 8.42 20.42 -8.63
N LYS A 483 7.79 19.33 -9.10
CA LYS A 483 7.24 18.29 -8.22
C LYS A 483 8.36 17.47 -7.58
N GLU A 484 9.26 16.97 -8.41
CA GLU A 484 10.40 16.13 -8.06
C GLU A 484 11.55 16.44 -9.02
N VAL A 485 12.78 16.21 -8.58
CA VAL A 485 14.00 16.51 -9.34
C VAL A 485 14.97 15.32 -9.20
N ASN A 486 15.61 14.97 -10.31
CA ASN A 486 16.72 14.02 -10.38
C ASN A 486 18.04 14.76 -10.75
N HIS A 487 19.16 14.03 -10.79
CA HIS A 487 20.46 14.65 -11.07
C HIS A 487 20.54 15.30 -12.46
N ILE A 488 19.92 14.70 -13.48
CA ILE A 488 19.86 15.21 -14.85
C ILE A 488 19.05 16.50 -14.88
N ASP A 489 17.87 16.52 -14.25
CA ASP A 489 17.00 17.70 -14.23
C ASP A 489 17.73 18.93 -13.64
N LEU A 490 18.46 18.72 -12.55
CA LEU A 490 19.24 19.75 -11.87
C LEU A 490 20.47 20.18 -12.68
N LEU A 491 21.25 19.22 -13.19
CA LEU A 491 22.45 19.56 -13.98
C LEU A 491 22.06 20.24 -15.29
N ASN A 492 20.93 19.85 -15.90
CA ASN A 492 20.38 20.54 -17.06
C ASN A 492 20.08 22.01 -16.74
N TYR A 493 19.49 22.31 -15.58
CA TYR A 493 19.24 23.69 -15.16
C TYR A 493 20.52 24.55 -15.14
N PHE A 494 21.64 24.00 -14.67
CA PHE A 494 22.92 24.73 -14.65
C PHE A 494 23.63 24.77 -16.02
N ILE A 495 23.59 23.68 -16.78
CA ILE A 495 24.42 23.47 -17.97
C ILE A 495 23.74 24.03 -19.23
N GLU A 496 22.41 23.98 -19.33
CA GLU A 496 21.68 24.44 -20.50
C GLU A 496 21.98 25.90 -20.87
N PRO A 497 22.01 26.88 -19.95
CA PRO A 497 22.41 28.25 -20.25
C PRO A 497 23.86 28.35 -20.77
N ILE A 498 24.79 27.63 -20.13
CA ILE A 498 26.22 27.63 -20.47
C ILE A 498 26.45 27.08 -21.89
N VAL A 499 25.75 26.00 -22.26
CA VAL A 499 25.87 25.38 -23.58
C VAL A 499 25.23 26.25 -24.65
N LYS A 500 24.09 26.91 -24.36
CA LYS A 500 23.45 27.86 -25.31
C LYS A 500 24.34 29.05 -25.62
N GLU A 501 25.08 29.56 -24.63
CA GLU A 501 26.07 30.63 -24.85
C GLU A 501 27.28 30.16 -25.66
N LYS A 502 27.79 28.95 -25.38
CA LYS A 502 28.94 28.36 -26.11
C LYS A 502 28.60 27.97 -27.55
N PHE A 503 27.37 27.53 -27.82
CA PHE A 503 26.92 27.07 -29.13
C PHE A 503 25.60 27.75 -29.57
N PRO A 504 25.61 29.06 -29.90
CA PRO A 504 24.39 29.81 -30.24
C PRO A 504 23.66 29.26 -31.48
N SER A 505 24.39 28.61 -32.38
CA SER A 505 23.89 28.09 -33.65
C SER A 505 23.27 26.70 -33.55
N ALA A 506 23.46 25.98 -32.43
CA ALA A 506 22.98 24.61 -32.26
C ALA A 506 21.47 24.60 -31.93
N LYS A 507 20.66 23.94 -32.76
CA LYS A 507 19.20 23.83 -32.57
C LYS A 507 18.74 22.38 -32.49
N GLY A 508 17.64 22.16 -31.76
CA GLY A 508 16.94 20.87 -31.73
C GLY A 508 17.75 19.73 -31.10
N LYS A 509 17.88 18.62 -31.83
CA LYS A 509 18.54 17.39 -31.33
C LYS A 509 20.02 17.58 -31.02
N THR A 510 20.74 18.41 -31.79
CA THR A 510 22.18 18.63 -31.60
C THR A 510 22.49 19.33 -30.29
N LEU A 511 21.68 20.34 -29.92
CA LEU A 511 21.80 21.03 -28.63
C LEU A 511 21.56 20.07 -27.46
N LYS A 512 20.53 19.22 -27.55
CA LYS A 512 20.24 18.21 -26.51
C LYS A 512 21.38 17.19 -26.35
N ALA A 513 21.99 16.77 -27.45
CA ALA A 513 23.12 15.84 -27.38
C ALA A 513 24.34 16.47 -26.69
N GLU A 514 24.64 17.74 -26.98
CA GLU A 514 25.77 18.43 -26.35
C GLU A 514 25.51 18.71 -24.85
N ILE A 515 24.26 19.04 -24.49
CA ILE A 515 23.86 19.18 -23.09
C ILE A 515 24.04 17.87 -22.33
N LEU A 516 23.56 16.74 -22.87
CA LEU A 516 23.70 15.44 -22.23
C LEU A 516 25.17 15.02 -22.08
N LYS A 517 26.00 15.34 -23.06
CA LYS A 517 27.45 15.09 -23.01
C LYS A 517 28.13 15.89 -21.90
N GLU A 518 27.75 17.16 -21.70
CA GLU A 518 28.27 17.97 -20.60
C GLU A 518 27.71 17.54 -19.24
N ILE A 519 26.43 17.18 -19.14
CA ILE A 519 25.83 16.61 -17.93
C ILE A 519 26.58 15.34 -17.50
N GLY A 520 26.94 14.49 -18.47
CA GLY A 520 27.65 13.23 -18.23
C GLY A 520 29.00 13.38 -17.51
N LYS A 521 29.56 14.59 -17.42
CA LYS A 521 30.81 14.87 -16.69
C LYS A 521 30.62 15.07 -15.19
N TYR A 522 29.39 15.30 -14.73
CA TYR A 522 29.11 15.68 -13.35
C TYR A 522 28.17 14.69 -12.67
N ARG A 523 28.25 14.63 -11.34
CA ARG A 523 27.30 13.93 -10.48
C ARG A 523 27.04 14.74 -9.23
N TRP A 524 25.90 14.53 -8.58
CA TRP A 524 25.64 15.10 -7.26
C TRP A 524 26.09 14.16 -6.12
N ASN A 525 26.04 14.66 -4.89
CA ASN A 525 26.34 13.89 -3.67
C ASN A 525 25.18 13.01 -3.17
N TYR A 526 23.99 13.18 -3.74
CA TYR A 526 22.83 12.38 -3.39
C TYR A 526 22.88 10.99 -4.02
N VAL A 527 22.02 10.08 -3.54
CA VAL A 527 21.93 8.69 -4.02
C VAL A 527 21.91 8.62 -5.55
N TYR A 528 22.94 8.00 -6.09
CA TYR A 528 23.27 7.93 -7.51
C TYR A 528 23.92 6.57 -7.79
N ASP A 529 23.47 5.92 -8.87
CA ASP A 529 23.99 4.67 -9.40
C ASP A 529 24.90 5.00 -10.58
N GLY A 530 26.21 4.82 -10.38
CA GLY A 530 27.22 5.16 -11.38
C GLY A 530 27.25 4.23 -12.58
N GLU A 531 26.79 2.99 -12.44
CA GLU A 531 26.78 2.02 -13.54
C GLU A 531 25.64 2.31 -14.52
N LYS A 532 24.50 2.76 -13.98
CA LYS A 532 23.29 3.05 -14.78
C LYS A 532 23.15 4.52 -15.16
N ASP A 533 23.99 5.39 -14.60
CA ASP A 533 23.86 6.85 -14.70
C ASP A 533 22.45 7.32 -14.28
N GLU A 534 21.94 6.73 -13.20
CA GLU A 534 20.59 6.97 -12.70
C GLU A 534 20.64 7.46 -11.25
N SER A 535 19.73 8.37 -10.89
CA SER A 535 19.63 8.86 -9.52
C SER A 535 18.22 8.71 -8.99
N LYS A 536 18.10 8.55 -7.67
CA LYS A 536 16.81 8.64 -7.00
C LYS A 536 16.18 10.02 -7.26
N LYS A 537 14.88 10.05 -7.54
CA LYS A 537 14.11 11.29 -7.60
C LYS A 537 13.83 11.81 -6.19
N TYR A 538 14.12 13.08 -5.96
CA TYR A 538 13.86 13.76 -4.69
C TYR A 538 12.63 14.64 -4.81
N PRO A 539 11.69 14.57 -3.85
CA PRO A 539 10.48 15.39 -3.88
C PRO A 539 10.80 16.84 -3.49
N MET A 540 10.28 17.79 -4.26
CA MET A 540 10.48 19.23 -4.07
C MET A 540 9.19 19.91 -3.57
N ASN A 541 8.45 20.62 -4.41
CA ASN A 541 7.19 21.28 -4.03
C ASN A 541 5.97 20.59 -4.64
N GLU A 542 5.77 19.31 -4.30
CA GLU A 542 4.69 18.48 -4.86
C GLU A 542 3.30 19.09 -4.68
N THR A 543 3.06 19.75 -3.55
CA THR A 543 1.76 20.36 -3.23
C THR A 543 1.57 21.65 -3.99
N GLY A 544 2.53 22.56 -3.95
CA GLY A 544 2.44 23.80 -4.70
C GLY A 544 2.41 23.56 -6.22
N TYR A 545 3.18 22.58 -6.71
CA TYR A 545 3.17 22.16 -8.12
C TYR A 545 1.77 21.71 -8.56
N GLU A 546 1.16 20.77 -7.84
CA GLU A 546 -0.18 20.27 -8.22
C GLU A 546 -1.25 21.36 -8.10
N ILE A 547 -1.17 22.24 -7.09
CA ILE A 547 -2.09 23.37 -6.98
C ILE A 547 -1.94 24.33 -8.16
N ARG A 548 -0.72 24.75 -8.51
CA ARG A 548 -0.47 25.66 -9.65
C ARG A 548 -0.85 25.01 -10.98
N ARG A 549 -0.49 23.75 -11.19
CA ARG A 549 -0.86 22.99 -12.40
C ARG A 549 -2.37 22.95 -12.63
N ARG A 550 -3.17 22.87 -11.55
CA ARG A 550 -4.63 22.90 -11.63
C ARG A 550 -5.18 24.32 -11.78
N LEU A 551 -4.61 25.30 -11.07
CA LEU A 551 -4.98 26.72 -11.22
C LEU A 551 -4.75 27.24 -12.63
N ASN A 552 -3.68 26.82 -13.32
CA ASN A 552 -3.40 27.20 -14.71
C ASN A 552 -4.50 26.75 -15.70
N LYS A 553 -5.39 25.83 -15.29
CA LYS A 553 -6.54 25.37 -16.08
C LYS A 553 -7.85 26.06 -15.70
N VAL A 554 -7.84 26.93 -14.69
CA VAL A 554 -9.01 27.65 -14.20
C VAL A 554 -9.11 28.99 -14.94
N LYS A 555 -10.33 29.35 -15.36
CA LYS A 555 -10.59 30.62 -16.04
C LYS A 555 -10.53 31.79 -15.05
N ASN A 556 -10.01 32.94 -15.50
CA ASN A 556 -10.03 34.23 -14.79
C ASN A 556 -9.40 34.21 -13.39
N VAL A 557 -8.30 33.49 -13.20
CA VAL A 557 -7.56 33.52 -11.92
C VAL A 557 -6.81 34.85 -11.79
N PRO A 558 -6.91 35.58 -10.67
CA PRO A 558 -6.16 36.80 -10.45
C PRO A 558 -4.63 36.59 -10.51
N GLU A 559 -3.89 37.60 -10.98
CA GLU A 559 -2.43 37.58 -10.90
C GLU A 559 -1.97 37.50 -9.44
N ASN A 560 -0.92 36.72 -9.17
CA ASN A 560 -0.38 36.49 -7.81
C ASN A 560 -1.42 35.99 -6.79
N PHE A 561 -2.45 35.28 -7.24
CA PHE A 561 -3.50 34.71 -6.40
C PHE A 561 -2.97 33.82 -5.27
N LEU A 562 -1.97 32.98 -5.57
CA LEU A 562 -1.48 31.94 -4.67
C LEU A 562 -0.49 32.49 -3.62
N LYS A 563 -0.98 33.35 -2.72
CA LYS A 563 -0.26 33.76 -1.51
C LYS A 563 -0.17 32.59 -0.52
N ARG A 564 0.82 32.61 0.38
CA ARG A 564 1.07 31.50 1.32
C ARG A 564 -0.15 31.11 2.16
N ASP A 565 -0.94 32.08 2.62
CA ASP A 565 -2.14 31.81 3.42
C ASP A 565 -3.26 31.17 2.61
N VAL A 566 -3.42 31.59 1.35
CA VAL A 566 -4.39 31.03 0.40
C VAL A 566 -3.99 29.60 0.04
N GLU A 567 -2.71 29.37 -0.24
CA GLU A 567 -2.14 28.05 -0.50
C GLU A 567 -2.35 27.12 0.70
N GLN A 568 -2.11 27.59 1.93
CA GLN A 568 -2.35 26.83 3.15
C GLN A 568 -3.83 26.48 3.35
N TYR A 569 -4.74 27.43 3.14
CA TYR A 569 -6.16 27.17 3.27
C TYR A 569 -6.65 26.15 2.22
N LEU A 570 -6.22 26.31 0.97
CA LEU A 570 -6.54 25.37 -0.11
C LEU A 570 -5.94 23.99 0.16
N TRP A 571 -4.67 23.93 0.59
CA TRP A 571 -4.04 22.69 1.02
C TRP A 571 -4.84 22.03 2.14
N HIS A 572 -5.31 22.77 3.15
CA HIS A 572 -6.06 22.20 4.27
C HIS A 572 -7.38 21.57 3.81
N VAL A 573 -8.08 22.20 2.85
CA VAL A 573 -9.29 21.64 2.23
C VAL A 573 -8.96 20.34 1.47
N ILE A 574 -7.90 20.36 0.64
CA ILE A 574 -7.45 19.20 -0.14
C ILE A 574 -6.90 18.09 0.77
N TYR A 575 -6.28 18.40 1.89
CA TYR A 575 -5.68 17.41 2.78
C TYR A 575 -6.70 16.76 3.72
N SER A 576 -7.64 17.55 4.27
CA SER A 576 -8.45 17.12 5.41
C SER A 576 -9.80 16.50 5.03
N VAL A 577 -10.37 16.85 3.87
CA VAL A 577 -11.73 16.43 3.50
C VAL A 577 -11.68 15.10 2.72
N THR A 578 -12.08 14.01 3.36
CA THR A 578 -12.03 12.66 2.77
C THR A 578 -13.28 12.29 1.97
N ASP A 579 -14.41 12.95 2.24
CA ASP A 579 -15.69 12.72 1.58
C ASP A 579 -15.77 13.51 0.27
N LYS A 580 -16.20 12.87 -0.82
CA LYS A 580 -16.24 13.48 -2.15
C LYS A 580 -17.24 14.63 -2.24
N ILE A 581 -18.41 14.48 -1.59
CA ILE A 581 -19.50 15.46 -1.64
C ILE A 581 -19.15 16.66 -0.75
N GLU A 582 -18.60 16.41 0.44
CA GLU A 582 -18.13 17.49 1.31
C GLU A 582 -16.96 18.26 0.69
N PHE A 583 -16.07 17.57 -0.04
CA PHE A 583 -14.95 18.21 -0.72
C PHE A 583 -15.43 19.13 -1.85
N GLU A 584 -16.38 18.70 -2.67
CA GLU A 584 -16.99 19.54 -3.71
C GLU A 584 -17.64 20.80 -3.12
N LYS A 585 -18.41 20.65 -2.03
CA LYS A 585 -18.98 21.79 -1.31
C LYS A 585 -17.92 22.74 -0.76
N ALA A 586 -16.83 22.20 -0.23
CA ALA A 586 -15.73 22.99 0.29
C ALA A 586 -14.98 23.75 -0.83
N LEU A 587 -14.84 23.15 -2.01
CA LEU A 587 -14.27 23.82 -3.20
C LEU A 587 -15.16 24.95 -3.70
N ILE A 588 -16.48 24.74 -3.76
CA ILE A 588 -17.46 25.77 -4.12
C ILE A 588 -17.38 26.94 -3.14
N ALA A 589 -17.38 26.66 -1.83
CA ALA A 589 -17.24 27.68 -0.79
C ALA A 589 -15.90 28.42 -0.89
N PHE A 590 -14.81 27.73 -1.25
CA PHE A 590 -13.51 28.34 -1.50
C PHE A 590 -13.54 29.26 -2.73
N ALA A 591 -14.10 28.80 -3.86
CA ALA A 591 -14.20 29.60 -5.08
C ALA A 591 -14.98 30.90 -4.84
N ASN A 592 -16.14 30.80 -4.18
CA ASN A 592 -16.98 31.94 -3.85
C ASN A 592 -16.29 32.93 -2.90
N LYS A 593 -15.55 32.44 -1.91
CA LYS A 593 -14.80 33.30 -0.98
C LYS A 593 -13.72 34.14 -1.68
N TYR A 594 -13.11 33.60 -2.73
CA TYR A 594 -11.97 34.19 -3.41
C TYR A 594 -12.30 34.77 -4.81
N GLY A 595 -13.58 34.76 -5.20
CA GLY A 595 -14.02 35.31 -6.49
C GLY A 595 -13.50 34.53 -7.71
N LEU A 596 -13.30 33.23 -7.58
CA LEU A 596 -12.89 32.36 -8.69
C LEU A 596 -14.10 31.86 -9.49
N ASP A 597 -13.90 31.50 -10.76
CA ASP A 597 -14.93 30.84 -11.56
C ASP A 597 -15.30 29.49 -10.94
N GLU A 598 -16.50 29.39 -10.36
CA GLU A 598 -16.94 28.25 -9.55
C GLU A 598 -16.90 26.94 -10.35
N ALA A 599 -17.43 26.95 -11.58
CA ALA A 599 -17.54 25.77 -12.42
C ALA A 599 -16.15 25.26 -12.85
N SER A 600 -15.31 26.15 -13.38
CA SER A 600 -13.96 25.80 -13.85
C SER A 600 -13.05 25.39 -12.69
N PHE A 601 -13.12 26.07 -11.55
CA PHE A 601 -12.33 25.72 -10.36
C PHE A 601 -12.73 24.35 -9.82
N THR A 602 -14.02 24.14 -9.58
CA THR A 602 -14.52 22.89 -8.98
C THR A 602 -14.26 21.69 -9.89
N GLU A 603 -14.43 21.82 -11.21
CA GLU A 603 -14.18 20.73 -12.14
C GLU A 603 -12.70 20.32 -12.21
N ASN A 604 -11.78 21.28 -12.12
CA ASN A 604 -10.35 20.99 -12.14
C ASN A 604 -9.86 20.42 -10.79
N PHE A 605 -10.35 20.96 -9.67
CA PHE A 605 -9.91 20.56 -8.34
C PHE A 605 -10.59 19.30 -7.81
N LYS A 606 -11.81 18.94 -8.26
CA LYS A 606 -12.44 17.65 -7.89
C LYS A 606 -11.61 16.43 -8.32
N LYS A 607 -10.81 16.58 -9.39
CA LYS A 607 -9.87 15.57 -9.91
C LYS A 607 -8.56 15.52 -9.12
N CYS A 608 -8.37 16.39 -8.12
CA CYS A 608 -7.16 16.42 -7.30
C CYS A 608 -7.21 15.32 -6.22
N LYS A 609 -6.23 14.40 -6.28
CA LYS A 609 -6.08 13.36 -5.28
C LYS A 609 -5.80 13.96 -3.89
N PRO A 610 -6.26 13.33 -2.80
CA PRO A 610 -5.81 13.67 -1.46
C PRO A 610 -4.29 13.58 -1.38
N PHE A 611 -3.66 14.57 -0.76
CA PHE A 611 -2.24 14.50 -0.45
C PHE A 611 -1.98 13.42 0.60
N ASP A 612 -0.83 12.76 0.51
CA ASP A 612 -0.48 11.67 1.42
C ASP A 612 -0.44 12.13 2.88
N SER A 613 -0.94 11.25 3.76
CA SER A 613 -0.95 11.44 5.22
C SER A 613 0.39 11.09 5.87
N ASP A 614 1.46 11.58 5.25
CA ASP A 614 2.84 11.40 5.68
C ASP A 614 3.28 12.56 6.57
N TYR A 615 4.14 12.29 7.55
CA TYR A 615 4.57 13.30 8.53
C TYR A 615 6.09 13.48 8.56
N GLY A 616 6.53 14.71 8.81
CA GLY A 616 7.90 15.08 9.08
C GLY A 616 8.37 14.71 10.49
N ARG A 617 9.55 15.18 10.87
CA ARG A 617 10.10 15.01 12.24
C ARG A 617 9.65 16.09 13.21
N TYR A 618 9.44 17.30 12.71
CA TYR A 618 9.18 18.50 13.52
C TYR A 618 7.72 18.94 13.44
N SER A 619 7.26 19.69 14.43
CA SER A 619 5.94 20.33 14.41
C SER A 619 5.95 21.57 13.51
N GLU A 620 4.77 22.03 13.11
CA GLU A 620 4.64 23.27 12.34
C GLU A 620 5.23 24.47 13.09
N LYS A 621 5.01 24.56 14.40
CA LYS A 621 5.60 25.61 15.24
C LYS A 621 7.13 25.57 15.20
N ALA A 622 7.72 24.37 15.27
CA ALA A 622 9.17 24.23 15.21
C ALA A 622 9.73 24.65 13.85
N ILE A 623 9.06 24.26 12.76
CA ILE A 623 9.45 24.67 11.41
C ILE A 623 9.34 26.18 11.23
N LYS A 624 8.23 26.79 11.68
CA LYS A 624 8.05 28.25 11.59
C LYS A 624 9.13 29.06 12.30
N LYS A 625 9.75 28.52 13.35
CA LYS A 625 10.90 29.15 14.02
C LYS A 625 12.24 28.91 13.33
N LEU A 626 12.42 27.74 12.71
CA LEU A 626 13.67 27.41 12.03
C LEU A 626 13.75 28.04 10.63
N LEU A 627 12.62 28.10 9.92
CA LEU A 627 12.55 28.53 8.53
C LEU A 627 13.11 29.95 8.28
N PRO A 628 12.87 30.96 9.14
CA PRO A 628 13.50 32.28 9.00
C PRO A 628 15.03 32.21 8.97
N LEU A 629 15.65 31.34 9.77
CA LEU A 629 17.11 31.16 9.80
C LEU A 629 17.66 30.38 8.61
N LEU A 630 16.82 29.58 7.95
CA LEU A 630 17.16 28.80 6.76
C LEU A 630 16.98 29.60 5.47
N ARG A 631 16.17 30.67 5.47
CA ARG A 631 15.94 31.49 4.28
C ARG A 631 17.15 32.36 3.98
N LEU A 632 17.32 32.69 2.70
CA LEU A 632 18.42 33.51 2.20
C LEU A 632 17.89 34.63 1.30
N GLY A 633 18.56 35.79 1.33
CA GLY A 633 18.34 36.89 0.41
C GLY A 633 16.89 37.40 0.45
N LYS A 634 16.20 37.51 -0.69
CA LYS A 634 14.83 38.07 -0.76
C LYS A 634 13.78 37.28 0.04
N TYR A 635 14.07 36.02 0.35
CA TYR A 635 13.19 35.18 1.17
C TYR A 635 13.42 35.37 2.67
N TRP A 636 14.54 35.98 3.07
CA TRP A 636 14.91 36.21 4.45
C TRP A 636 14.37 37.55 4.97
N SER A 637 13.96 37.56 6.24
CA SER A 637 13.52 38.77 6.94
C SER A 637 13.80 38.61 8.43
N TRP A 638 14.50 39.59 9.01
CA TRP A 638 14.79 39.63 10.45
C TRP A 638 13.52 39.65 11.30
N ASP A 639 12.51 40.41 10.85
CA ASP A 639 11.23 40.54 11.56
C ASP A 639 10.44 39.23 11.64
N ALA A 640 10.72 38.27 10.75
CA ALA A 640 10.08 36.96 10.75
C ALA A 640 10.62 36.01 11.85
N ILE A 641 11.74 36.35 12.51
CA ILE A 641 12.31 35.57 13.62
C ILE A 641 11.51 35.87 14.89
N ASP A 642 11.23 34.85 15.71
CA ASP A 642 10.50 35.07 16.97
C ASP A 642 11.35 35.80 18.02
N GLU A 643 10.72 36.68 18.81
CA GLU A 643 11.40 37.54 19.79
C GLU A 643 12.33 36.79 20.73
N LYS A 644 11.93 35.60 21.20
CA LYS A 644 12.79 34.78 22.08
C LYS A 644 14.07 34.31 21.39
N THR A 645 13.99 34.03 20.09
CA THR A 645 15.16 33.65 19.29
C THR A 645 16.00 34.89 18.98
N LYS A 646 15.40 36.06 18.72
CA LYS A 646 16.14 37.33 18.57
C LYS A 646 16.91 37.69 19.84
N ASP A 647 16.27 37.65 21.01
CA ASP A 647 16.93 37.86 22.31
C ASP A 647 18.13 36.93 22.48
N ARG A 648 17.93 35.66 22.12
CA ARG A 648 18.99 34.65 22.20
C ARG A 648 20.13 34.93 21.22
N ILE A 649 19.83 35.35 19.99
CA ILE A 649 20.83 35.74 19.00
C ILE A 649 21.61 36.97 19.48
N ASN A 650 20.93 37.97 20.05
CA ASN A 650 21.56 39.15 20.61
C ASN A 650 22.55 38.80 21.73
N LYS A 651 22.22 37.84 22.60
CA LYS A 651 23.15 37.32 23.63
C LYS A 651 24.33 36.53 23.07
N ILE A 652 24.17 35.92 21.90
CA ILE A 652 25.26 35.25 21.19
C ILE A 652 26.21 36.31 20.61
N ILE A 653 25.67 37.35 19.97
CA ILE A 653 26.44 38.46 19.37
C ILE A 653 27.18 39.27 20.45
N THR A 654 26.48 39.66 21.53
CA THR A 654 27.03 40.49 22.62
C THR A 654 27.93 39.73 23.59
N ALA A 655 28.03 38.41 23.44
CA ALA A 655 28.72 37.51 24.38
C ALA A 655 28.21 37.56 25.83
N GLU A 656 27.00 38.06 26.08
CA GLU A 656 26.37 38.06 27.41
C GLU A 656 26.11 36.63 27.92
N TYR A 657 26.49 36.32 29.16
CA TYR A 657 26.28 34.99 29.74
C TYR A 657 24.79 34.65 29.92
N ASP A 658 24.40 33.43 29.53
CA ASP A 658 23.04 32.90 29.74
C ASP A 658 23.14 31.39 29.98
N GLU A 659 22.66 30.92 31.14
CA GLU A 659 22.65 29.50 31.53
C GLU A 659 21.93 28.60 30.50
N LYS A 660 21.06 29.16 29.67
CA LYS A 660 20.30 28.42 28.63
C LYS A 660 21.05 28.29 27.31
N ILE A 661 22.22 28.91 27.16
CA ILE A 661 23.07 28.83 25.96
C ILE A 661 24.35 28.11 26.34
N LYS A 662 24.50 26.86 25.90
CA LYS A 662 25.73 26.09 26.17
C LYS A 662 26.91 26.64 25.40
N ASP A 663 28.11 26.50 25.95
CA ASP A 663 29.38 26.96 25.34
C ASP A 663 29.56 26.43 23.91
N ARG A 664 29.21 25.16 23.68
CA ARG A 664 29.20 24.52 22.36
C ARG A 664 28.42 25.30 21.29
N VAL A 665 27.37 26.02 21.67
CA VAL A 665 26.56 26.82 20.73
C VAL A 665 27.30 28.09 20.37
N ARG A 666 27.98 28.72 21.33
CA ARG A 666 28.83 29.89 21.09
C ARG A 666 30.03 29.54 20.21
N GLU A 667 30.68 28.40 20.46
CA GLU A 667 31.77 27.89 19.62
C GLU A 667 31.31 27.69 18.16
N LYS A 668 30.13 27.11 17.96
CA LYS A 668 29.56 26.86 16.63
C LYS A 668 29.07 28.12 15.92
N ALA A 669 28.67 29.14 16.67
CA ALA A 669 28.18 30.41 16.17
C ALA A 669 29.27 31.51 16.13
N ILE A 670 30.53 31.19 16.38
CA ILE A 670 31.62 32.16 16.57
C ILE A 670 31.87 33.10 15.38
N ARG A 671 31.38 32.73 14.19
CA ARG A 671 31.48 33.53 12.95
C ARG A 671 30.24 34.37 12.68
N LEU A 672 29.22 34.32 13.54
CA LEU A 672 27.93 35.00 13.37
C LEU A 672 27.84 36.22 14.29
N ASN A 673 28.44 37.33 13.87
CA ASN A 673 28.61 38.52 14.72
C ASN A 673 27.60 39.65 14.42
N GLU A 674 26.74 39.47 13.41
CA GLU A 674 25.81 40.50 12.94
C GLU A 674 24.49 39.85 12.56
N GLU A 675 23.39 40.61 12.60
CA GLU A 675 22.04 40.11 12.31
C GLU A 675 21.97 39.41 10.95
N HIS A 676 22.60 39.99 9.93
CA HIS A 676 22.59 39.49 8.57
C HIS A 676 23.32 38.15 8.41
N HIS A 677 24.17 37.74 9.36
CA HIS A 677 24.83 36.43 9.36
C HIS A 677 23.86 35.29 9.72
N PHE A 678 22.69 35.59 10.31
CA PHE A 678 21.69 34.60 10.74
C PHE A 678 20.70 34.22 9.63
N GLN A 679 21.12 34.35 8.37
CA GLN A 679 20.40 33.87 7.20
C GLN A 679 21.15 32.71 6.54
N GLY A 680 20.42 31.87 5.81
CA GLY A 680 20.96 30.75 5.05
C GLY A 680 21.71 29.70 5.88
N LEU A 681 21.30 29.53 7.14
CA LEU A 681 21.97 28.62 8.06
C LEU A 681 21.59 27.16 7.78
N GLN A 682 22.58 26.27 7.87
CA GLN A 682 22.32 24.83 7.85
C GLN A 682 21.43 24.44 9.03
N LEU A 683 20.57 23.43 8.82
CA LEU A 683 19.57 23.01 9.81
C LEU A 683 20.16 22.73 11.20
N TRP A 684 21.34 22.10 11.27
CA TRP A 684 21.96 21.78 12.55
C TRP A 684 22.34 23.04 13.35
N LEU A 685 22.85 24.06 12.67
CA LEU A 685 23.24 25.33 13.27
C LEU A 685 22.02 26.14 13.70
N ALA A 686 21.01 26.24 12.82
CA ALA A 686 19.72 26.84 13.15
C ALA A 686 19.07 26.19 14.38
N GLN A 687 19.18 24.87 14.52
CA GLN A 687 18.66 24.16 15.69
C GLN A 687 19.44 24.43 16.98
N TYR A 688 20.77 24.56 16.93
CA TYR A 688 21.53 25.00 18.10
C TYR A 688 21.15 26.42 18.51
N ILE A 689 20.99 27.34 17.54
CA ILE A 689 20.61 28.72 17.81
C ILE A 689 19.21 28.79 18.45
N VAL A 690 18.23 28.05 17.95
CA VAL A 690 16.85 28.12 18.48
C VAL A 690 16.66 27.26 19.74
N TYR A 691 17.17 26.03 19.74
CA TYR A 691 16.83 24.99 20.73
C TYR A 691 17.99 24.49 21.58
N ASP A 692 19.22 25.01 21.39
CA ASP A 692 20.43 24.55 22.09
C ASP A 692 20.81 23.09 21.80
N ARG A 693 20.21 22.44 20.79
CA ARG A 693 20.42 21.02 20.46
C ARG A 693 20.01 20.73 19.03
N HIS A 694 20.64 19.72 18.42
CA HIS A 694 20.30 19.25 17.08
C HIS A 694 19.72 17.81 17.12
N SER A 695 20.60 16.82 17.25
CA SER A 695 20.27 15.39 17.26
C SER A 695 20.38 14.74 18.63
N GLU A 696 20.89 15.45 19.63
CA GLU A 696 21.09 14.87 20.97
C GLU A 696 19.76 14.58 21.68
N ALA A 697 19.70 13.46 22.42
CA ALA A 697 18.57 13.15 23.26
C ALA A 697 18.38 14.24 24.33
N ASN A 698 17.14 14.61 24.63
CA ASN A 698 16.82 15.67 25.62
C ASN A 698 17.32 15.32 27.02
N SER A 699 17.42 14.03 27.31
CA SER A 699 17.90 13.45 28.57
C SER A 699 18.74 12.23 28.24
N VAL A 700 20.07 12.38 28.29
CA VAL A 700 20.98 11.23 28.37
C VAL A 700 21.03 10.83 29.84
N GLY A 701 19.94 10.26 30.33
CA GLY A 701 19.93 9.66 31.67
C GLY A 701 20.57 8.30 31.58
N LYS A 702 21.81 8.15 32.08
CA LYS A 702 22.37 6.82 32.37
C LYS A 702 21.50 6.21 33.47
N TRP A 703 20.99 5.00 33.26
CA TRP A 703 20.34 4.25 34.35
C TRP A 703 21.43 3.73 35.27
N ASN A 704 21.39 4.17 36.52
CA ASN A 704 22.43 3.85 37.50
C ASN A 704 21.93 2.82 38.53
N SER A 705 20.65 2.46 38.49
CA SER A 705 20.03 1.52 39.43
C SER A 705 18.98 0.62 38.78
N ILE A 706 18.65 -0.48 39.47
CA ILE A 706 17.57 -1.42 39.07
C ILE A 706 16.20 -0.72 39.07
N ALA A 707 15.95 0.18 40.02
CA ALA A 707 14.69 0.90 40.15
C ALA A 707 14.38 1.76 38.91
N ASP A 708 15.41 2.37 38.30
CA ASP A 708 15.25 3.15 37.07
C ASP A 708 14.72 2.29 35.91
N LEU A 709 15.21 1.05 35.83
CA LEU A 709 14.86 0.08 34.80
C LEU A 709 13.47 -0.53 35.05
N GLU A 710 13.09 -0.75 36.31
CA GLU A 710 11.73 -1.17 36.70
C GLU A 710 10.69 -0.10 36.39
N ASN A 711 10.96 1.16 36.74
CA ASN A 711 10.08 2.28 36.43
C ASN A 711 9.87 2.41 34.92
N TYR A 712 10.94 2.30 34.12
CA TYR A 712 10.82 2.32 32.67
C TYR A 712 9.97 1.15 32.15
N LEU A 713 10.17 -0.08 32.64
CA LEU A 713 9.37 -1.24 32.23
C LEU A 713 7.89 -1.13 32.62
N GLN A 714 7.58 -0.50 33.75
CA GLN A 714 6.19 -0.22 34.17
C GLN A 714 5.53 0.87 33.32
N GLU A 715 6.27 1.91 32.96
CA GLU A 715 5.79 2.99 32.08
C GLU A 715 5.79 2.62 30.59
N PHE A 716 6.48 1.54 30.22
CA PHE A 716 6.64 1.12 28.84
C PHE A 716 5.28 0.74 28.22
N LYS A 717 4.81 1.58 27.30
CA LYS A 717 3.54 1.34 26.61
C LYS A 717 3.70 0.22 25.60
N GLN A 718 2.91 -0.85 25.77
CA GLN A 718 2.79 -1.92 24.80
C GLN A 718 2.35 -1.38 23.44
N HIS A 719 2.95 -1.88 22.37
CA HIS A 719 2.81 -1.42 20.97
C HIS A 719 3.34 0.00 20.71
N SER A 720 4.30 0.46 21.51
CA SER A 720 5.02 1.71 21.25
C SER A 720 6.01 1.57 20.09
N LEU A 721 6.52 0.36 19.83
CA LEU A 721 7.35 0.05 18.68
C LEU A 721 6.50 -0.51 17.53
N ARG A 722 6.88 -0.16 16.29
CA ARG A 722 6.14 -0.59 15.08
C ARG A 722 6.17 -2.10 14.87
N ASN A 723 7.23 -2.77 15.34
CA ASN A 723 7.41 -4.20 15.18
C ASN A 723 7.25 -4.89 16.55
N PRO A 724 6.19 -5.69 16.75
CA PRO A 724 5.92 -6.34 18.03
C PRO A 724 7.02 -7.35 18.42
N ILE A 725 7.70 -7.97 17.46
CA ILE A 725 8.80 -8.90 17.72
C ILE A 725 10.00 -8.13 18.28
N VAL A 726 10.34 -6.99 17.66
CA VAL A 726 11.41 -6.11 18.17
C VAL A 726 11.07 -5.58 19.56
N GLU A 727 9.81 -5.19 19.79
CA GLU A 727 9.34 -4.76 21.11
C GLU A 727 9.54 -5.83 22.18
N GLN A 728 9.16 -7.07 21.85
CA GLN A 728 9.31 -8.22 22.73
C GLN A 728 10.78 -8.51 23.04
N ILE A 729 11.65 -8.49 22.03
CA ILE A 729 13.09 -8.73 22.21
C ILE A 729 13.72 -7.63 23.07
N VAL A 730 13.40 -6.36 22.82
CA VAL A 730 13.94 -5.24 23.61
C VAL A 730 13.47 -5.32 25.07
N THR A 731 12.19 -5.59 25.31
CA THR A 731 11.65 -5.70 26.67
C THR A 731 12.20 -6.91 27.42
N GLU A 732 12.34 -8.06 26.76
CA GLU A 732 13.01 -9.23 27.35
C GLU A 732 14.49 -8.97 27.60
N THR A 733 15.19 -8.24 26.72
CA THR A 733 16.60 -7.87 26.93
C THR A 733 16.77 -7.02 28.18
N LEU A 734 15.89 -6.02 28.37
CA LEU A 734 15.90 -5.19 29.57
C LEU A 734 15.65 -6.02 30.84
N ARG A 735 14.76 -7.01 30.79
CA ARG A 735 14.53 -7.95 31.90
C ARG A 735 15.77 -8.81 32.18
N VAL A 736 16.43 -9.32 31.14
CA VAL A 736 17.68 -10.09 31.30
C VAL A 736 18.77 -9.22 31.94
N VAL A 737 18.97 -7.99 31.47
CA VAL A 737 19.94 -7.05 32.07
C VAL A 737 19.60 -6.78 33.54
N LYS A 738 18.32 -6.56 33.86
CA LYS A 738 17.84 -6.38 35.23
C LYS A 738 18.17 -7.57 36.12
N ASP A 739 17.89 -8.79 35.65
CA ASP A 739 18.08 -10.01 36.41
C ASP A 739 19.57 -10.30 36.64
N ILE A 740 20.42 -10.05 35.64
CA ILE A 740 21.88 -10.16 35.76
C ILE A 740 22.41 -9.13 36.76
N TRP A 741 21.94 -7.89 36.68
CA TRP A 741 22.31 -6.84 37.64
C TRP A 741 21.89 -7.21 39.06
N ASN A 742 20.70 -7.78 39.23
CA ASN A 742 20.23 -8.22 40.55
C ASN A 742 21.06 -9.39 41.09
N HIS A 743 21.31 -10.41 40.27
CA HIS A 743 21.99 -11.63 40.69
C HIS A 743 23.49 -11.43 40.94
N TYR A 744 24.21 -10.86 39.97
CA TYR A 744 25.67 -10.69 40.04
C TYR A 744 26.07 -9.36 40.68
N GLY A 745 25.27 -8.31 40.47
CA GLY A 745 25.53 -6.98 41.00
C GLY A 745 24.88 -6.68 42.35
N LYS A 746 24.00 -7.55 42.85
CA LYS A 746 23.29 -7.38 44.14
C LYS A 746 22.62 -6.00 44.29
N GLY A 747 22.22 -5.39 43.17
CA GLY A 747 21.61 -4.06 43.14
C GLY A 747 22.55 -2.88 43.41
N VAL A 748 23.87 -3.08 43.40
CA VAL A 748 24.85 -2.00 43.54
C VAL A 748 24.71 -1.01 42.38
N LYS A 749 24.76 0.29 42.69
CA LYS A 749 24.72 1.34 41.66
C LYS A 749 25.91 1.23 40.71
N ASP A 750 25.67 1.50 39.43
CA ASP A 750 26.72 1.51 38.40
C ASP A 750 27.53 0.20 38.30
N TYR A 751 26.85 -0.95 38.42
CA TYR A 751 27.54 -2.25 38.48
C TYR A 751 28.32 -2.62 37.20
N PHE A 752 27.80 -2.24 36.02
CA PHE A 752 28.45 -2.49 34.73
C PHE A 752 29.29 -1.29 34.31
N ASP A 753 30.55 -1.54 33.95
CA ASP A 753 31.42 -0.51 33.37
C ASP A 753 31.09 -0.31 31.89
N GLU A 754 30.81 -1.41 31.18
CA GLU A 754 30.46 -1.41 29.76
C GLU A 754 29.40 -2.47 29.44
N ILE A 755 28.56 -2.19 28.43
CA ILE A 755 27.61 -3.16 27.87
C ILE A 755 27.86 -3.22 26.36
N HIS A 756 28.21 -4.40 25.87
CA HIS A 756 28.46 -4.66 24.46
C HIS A 756 27.24 -5.38 23.88
N ILE A 757 26.66 -4.83 22.83
CA ILE A 757 25.41 -5.35 22.24
C ILE A 757 25.68 -5.75 20.79
N GLU A 758 25.48 -7.03 20.49
CA GLU A 758 25.35 -7.55 19.15
C GLU A 758 23.86 -7.73 18.81
N LEU A 759 23.48 -7.33 17.60
CA LEU A 759 22.12 -7.38 17.09
C LEU A 759 22.14 -8.23 15.83
N GLY A 760 21.32 -9.27 15.80
CA GLY A 760 21.16 -10.16 14.66
C GLY A 760 20.86 -9.40 13.37
N ARG A 761 21.44 -9.88 12.26
CA ARG A 761 21.35 -9.22 10.94
C ARG A 761 19.89 -9.02 10.49
N ASP A 762 19.01 -9.95 10.82
CA ASP A 762 17.58 -9.90 10.48
C ASP A 762 16.78 -8.85 11.26
N MET A 763 17.29 -8.37 12.39
CA MET A 763 16.68 -7.26 13.13
C MET A 763 17.13 -5.90 12.61
N LYS A 764 18.31 -5.83 12.01
CA LYS A 764 18.87 -4.58 11.44
C LYS A 764 18.29 -4.28 10.05
N ASN A 765 17.92 -5.30 9.29
CA ASN A 765 17.59 -5.17 7.88
C ASN A 765 16.09 -4.90 7.61
N PRO A 766 15.75 -4.02 6.64
CA PRO A 766 14.39 -3.86 6.13
C PRO A 766 13.82 -5.15 5.53
N ALA A 767 12.49 -5.24 5.41
CA ALA A 767 11.78 -6.42 4.92
C ALA A 767 12.33 -6.98 3.59
N ASP A 768 12.57 -6.12 2.60
CA ASP A 768 13.09 -6.54 1.29
C ASP A 768 14.51 -7.10 1.38
N LYS A 769 15.38 -6.49 2.19
CA LYS A 769 16.74 -6.99 2.43
C LYS A 769 16.72 -8.35 3.15
N ARG A 770 15.83 -8.54 4.12
CA ARG A 770 15.67 -9.83 4.82
C ARG A 770 15.19 -10.92 3.89
N LYS A 771 14.23 -10.61 3.02
CA LYS A 771 13.74 -11.53 2.00
C LYS A 771 14.87 -11.95 1.06
N ASN A 772 15.64 -10.98 0.55
CA ASN A 772 16.78 -11.28 -0.33
C ASN A 772 17.83 -12.13 0.39
N LEU A 773 18.19 -11.80 1.62
CA LEU A 773 19.13 -12.60 2.42
C LEU A 773 18.61 -14.03 2.65
N THR A 774 17.33 -14.18 2.98
CA THR A 774 16.70 -15.49 3.17
C THR A 774 16.75 -16.30 1.87
N ASN A 775 16.44 -15.69 0.72
CA ASN A 775 16.54 -16.37 -0.57
C ASN A 775 17.98 -16.83 -0.85
N ILE A 776 18.97 -15.95 -0.65
CA ILE A 776 20.39 -16.29 -0.83
C ILE A 776 20.80 -17.44 0.10
N ILE A 777 20.35 -17.42 1.37
CA ILE A 777 20.65 -18.48 2.34
C ILE A 777 20.02 -19.80 1.90
N SER A 778 18.74 -19.79 1.52
CA SER A 778 18.03 -20.97 1.04
C SER A 778 18.62 -21.54 -0.25
N GLU A 779 19.03 -20.69 -1.20
CA GLU A 779 19.74 -21.10 -2.42
C GLU A 779 21.08 -21.76 -2.08
N ASN A 780 21.87 -21.14 -1.19
CA ASN A 780 23.12 -21.72 -0.73
C ASN A 780 22.93 -23.06 0.01
N GLU A 781 21.89 -23.16 0.85
CA GLU A 781 21.55 -24.40 1.56
C GLU A 781 21.14 -25.51 0.58
N ASN A 782 20.31 -25.19 -0.41
CA ASN A 782 19.93 -26.14 -1.47
C ASN A 782 21.14 -26.60 -2.28
N THR A 783 22.05 -25.68 -2.66
CA THR A 783 23.29 -26.01 -3.36
C THR A 783 24.17 -26.92 -2.51
N ASN A 784 24.37 -26.59 -1.23
CA ASN A 784 25.19 -27.39 -0.32
C ASN A 784 24.59 -28.80 -0.10
N LEU A 785 23.27 -28.90 0.09
CA LEU A 785 22.56 -30.18 0.23
C LEU A 785 22.69 -31.02 -1.04
N ARG A 786 22.48 -30.41 -2.22
CA ARG A 786 22.63 -31.10 -3.50
C ARG A 786 24.06 -31.61 -3.71
N ILE A 787 25.08 -30.78 -3.48
CA ILE A 787 26.49 -31.18 -3.56
C ILE A 787 26.80 -32.32 -2.58
N LYS A 788 26.27 -32.26 -1.37
CA LYS A 788 26.41 -33.34 -0.39
C LYS A 788 25.77 -34.64 -0.86
N THR A 789 24.59 -34.59 -1.47
CA THR A 789 23.92 -35.76 -2.06
C THR A 789 24.72 -36.34 -3.21
N ILE A 790 25.24 -35.50 -4.11
CA ILE A 790 26.12 -35.91 -5.21
C ILE A 790 27.35 -36.64 -4.65
N LEU A 791 28.04 -36.06 -3.67
CA LEU A 791 29.21 -36.68 -3.05
C LEU A 791 28.86 -37.99 -2.31
N SER A 792 27.68 -38.06 -1.67
CA SER A 792 27.22 -39.27 -0.97
C SER A 792 26.92 -40.42 -1.94
N GLU A 793 26.37 -40.12 -3.12
CA GLU A 793 26.18 -41.13 -4.16
C GLU A 793 27.48 -41.54 -4.86
N LEU A 794 28.44 -40.63 -4.98
CA LEU A 794 29.78 -40.93 -5.49
C LEU A 794 30.59 -41.82 -4.53
N LEU A 795 30.35 -41.71 -3.22
CA LEU A 795 30.95 -42.59 -2.20
C LEU A 795 30.43 -44.04 -2.30
N ASN A 796 29.19 -44.25 -2.72
CA ASN A 796 28.58 -45.58 -2.84
C ASN A 796 29.03 -46.34 -4.10
N ASP A 797 29.93 -45.78 -4.90
CA ASP A 797 30.45 -46.36 -6.13
C ASP A 797 31.85 -46.96 -5.90
N ASN A 798 32.00 -48.26 -6.13
CA ASN A 798 33.26 -48.98 -5.89
C ASN A 798 34.39 -48.60 -6.87
N SER A 799 34.10 -47.78 -7.89
CA SER A 799 35.06 -47.32 -8.90
C SER A 799 35.78 -46.01 -8.54
N ILE A 800 35.35 -45.31 -7.48
CA ILE A 800 35.85 -43.97 -7.12
C ILE A 800 36.41 -43.99 -5.69
N GLU A 801 37.72 -43.80 -5.55
CA GLU A 801 38.38 -43.73 -4.24
C GLU A 801 38.45 -42.28 -3.69
N ASN A 802 38.51 -42.13 -2.36
CA ASN A 802 38.76 -40.86 -1.65
C ASN A 802 37.65 -39.78 -1.70
N VAL A 803 36.39 -40.15 -1.95
CA VAL A 803 35.25 -39.23 -1.80
C VAL A 803 34.89 -39.10 -0.32
N ARG A 804 34.76 -37.86 0.17
CA ARG A 804 34.34 -37.58 1.55
C ARG A 804 33.15 -36.62 1.52
N PRO A 805 31.91 -37.13 1.62
CA PRO A 805 30.71 -36.30 1.46
C PRO A 805 30.58 -35.13 2.44
N TYR A 806 31.26 -35.22 3.58
CA TYR A 806 31.27 -34.19 4.63
C TYR A 806 32.53 -33.31 4.62
N SER A 807 33.41 -33.45 3.63
CA SER A 807 34.64 -32.64 3.53
C SER A 807 34.34 -31.23 3.02
N PRO A 808 34.62 -30.17 3.80
CA PRO A 808 34.39 -28.79 3.38
C PRO A 808 35.13 -28.45 2.08
N MET A 809 36.36 -28.93 1.93
CA MET A 809 37.21 -28.65 0.77
C MET A 809 36.65 -29.25 -0.54
N GLN A 810 36.06 -30.45 -0.50
CA GLN A 810 35.46 -31.08 -1.69
C GLN A 810 34.11 -30.45 -2.06
N GLN A 811 33.31 -30.08 -1.04
CA GLN A 811 32.06 -29.37 -1.26
C GLN A 811 32.30 -27.98 -1.86
N GLU A 812 33.30 -27.25 -1.35
CA GLU A 812 33.66 -25.92 -1.81
C GLU A 812 34.27 -25.94 -3.22
N ALA A 813 35.08 -26.95 -3.56
CA ALA A 813 35.61 -27.12 -4.92
C ALA A 813 34.51 -27.34 -5.97
N LEU A 814 33.52 -28.18 -5.67
CA LEU A 814 32.36 -28.40 -6.56
C LEU A 814 31.47 -27.15 -6.67
N LYS A 815 31.29 -26.44 -5.55
CA LYS A 815 30.54 -25.19 -5.52
C LYS A 815 31.18 -24.10 -6.37
N ILE A 816 32.48 -23.89 -6.23
CA ILE A 816 33.24 -22.90 -7.03
C ILE A 816 33.17 -23.23 -8.52
N TYR A 817 33.23 -24.51 -8.87
CA TYR A 817 33.14 -24.95 -10.26
C TYR A 817 31.76 -24.67 -10.87
N GLU A 818 30.69 -24.94 -10.11
CA GLU A 818 29.32 -24.65 -10.54
C GLU A 818 29.01 -23.16 -10.62
N ASP A 819 29.42 -22.38 -9.61
CA ASP A 819 29.29 -20.92 -9.60
C ASP A 819 30.08 -20.28 -10.75
N GLY A 820 31.24 -20.83 -11.10
CA GLY A 820 32.04 -20.41 -12.25
C GLY A 820 31.35 -20.65 -13.58
N VAL A 821 30.58 -21.74 -13.71
CA VAL A 821 29.80 -22.08 -14.92
C VAL A 821 28.53 -21.25 -15.02
N LEU A 822 27.82 -21.01 -13.91
CA LEU A 822 26.60 -20.20 -13.89
C LEU A 822 26.86 -18.72 -14.20
N ASN A 823 28.05 -18.22 -13.87
CA ASN A 823 28.43 -16.80 -14.05
C ASN A 823 29.29 -16.54 -15.31
N SER A 824 29.54 -17.54 -16.16
CA SER A 824 30.48 -17.41 -17.30
C SER A 824 29.93 -16.64 -18.52
N GLY A 825 28.75 -16.02 -18.41
CA GLY A 825 28.15 -15.21 -19.50
C GLY A 825 27.67 -15.99 -20.73
N ILE A 826 27.62 -17.33 -20.65
CA ILE A 826 27.13 -18.22 -21.72
C ILE A 826 25.59 -18.31 -21.59
N GLU A 827 24.85 -18.35 -22.70
CA GLU A 827 23.40 -18.60 -22.67
C GLU A 827 23.13 -20.01 -22.10
N ILE A 828 22.62 -20.07 -20.87
CA ILE A 828 22.35 -21.31 -20.14
C ILE A 828 20.92 -21.77 -20.48
N PRO A 829 20.71 -23.00 -20.97
CA PRO A 829 19.36 -23.52 -21.20
C PRO A 829 18.51 -23.54 -19.93
N ASP A 830 17.23 -23.22 -20.05
CA ASP A 830 16.26 -23.12 -18.94
C ASP A 830 16.24 -24.35 -18.01
N ASP A 831 16.59 -25.53 -18.53
CA ASP A 831 16.58 -26.76 -17.75
C ASP A 831 17.78 -26.87 -16.81
N ILE A 832 18.94 -26.32 -17.15
CA ILE A 832 20.10 -26.25 -16.25
C ILE A 832 19.86 -25.25 -15.12
N ASP A 833 19.24 -24.11 -15.41
CA ASP A 833 18.82 -23.12 -14.39
C ASP A 833 17.72 -23.68 -13.45
N LYS A 834 16.86 -24.58 -13.94
CA LYS A 834 15.90 -25.30 -13.08
C LYS A 834 16.57 -26.36 -12.22
N ILE A 835 17.60 -27.04 -12.73
CA ILE A 835 18.33 -28.09 -11.99
C ILE A 835 19.16 -27.48 -10.86
N SER A 836 19.83 -26.34 -11.08
CA SER A 836 20.62 -25.65 -10.05
C SER A 836 19.78 -25.20 -8.84
N LYS A 837 18.47 -25.00 -9.04
CA LYS A 837 17.50 -24.58 -8.01
C LYS A 837 16.87 -25.72 -7.22
N LYS A 838 17.16 -26.99 -7.53
CA LYS A 838 16.62 -28.17 -6.82
C LYS A 838 17.55 -28.64 -5.70
N SER A 839 16.97 -29.16 -4.62
CA SER A 839 17.70 -29.72 -3.46
C SER A 839 18.26 -31.13 -3.70
N GLU A 840 17.69 -31.88 -4.64
CA GLU A 840 18.09 -33.26 -4.95
C GLU A 840 18.28 -33.45 -6.46
N PRO A 841 19.43 -34.00 -6.92
CA PRO A 841 19.64 -34.33 -8.33
C PRO A 841 18.93 -35.63 -8.70
N THR A 842 18.52 -35.76 -9.96
CA THR A 842 17.91 -36.99 -10.45
C THR A 842 18.96 -38.07 -10.75
N LYS A 843 18.58 -39.36 -10.68
CA LYS A 843 19.50 -40.48 -11.00
C LYS A 843 20.16 -40.36 -12.38
N SER A 844 19.44 -39.81 -13.36
CA SER A 844 19.95 -39.56 -14.71
C SER A 844 21.04 -38.48 -14.73
N GLU A 845 20.84 -37.37 -14.00
CA GLU A 845 21.84 -36.30 -13.88
C GLU A 845 23.12 -36.82 -13.21
N ILE A 846 22.98 -37.62 -12.15
CA ILE A 846 24.13 -38.23 -11.47
C ILE A 846 24.88 -39.19 -12.40
N GLN A 847 24.15 -39.96 -13.21
CA GLN A 847 24.74 -40.87 -14.19
C GLN A 847 25.49 -40.15 -15.31
N ARG A 848 24.96 -39.03 -15.83
CA ARG A 848 25.65 -38.18 -16.83
C ARG A 848 26.95 -37.62 -16.26
N TYR A 849 26.94 -37.16 -15.01
CA TYR A 849 28.12 -36.64 -14.32
C TYR A 849 29.20 -37.72 -14.12
N LYS A 850 28.80 -38.94 -13.75
CA LYS A 850 29.72 -40.08 -13.60
C LYS A 850 30.42 -40.44 -14.92
N LEU A 851 29.66 -40.57 -16.01
CA LEU A 851 30.21 -40.90 -17.34
C LEU A 851 31.22 -39.84 -17.81
N TRP A 852 30.89 -38.55 -17.62
CA TRP A 852 31.78 -37.45 -17.97
C TRP A 852 33.14 -37.49 -17.26
N MET A 853 33.15 -37.84 -15.97
CA MET A 853 34.37 -38.01 -15.18
C MET A 853 35.22 -39.19 -15.66
N GLU A 854 34.58 -40.35 -15.89
CA GLU A 854 35.24 -41.57 -16.34
C GLU A 854 35.88 -41.38 -17.74
N GLN A 855 35.19 -40.65 -18.62
CA GLN A 855 35.65 -40.31 -19.97
C GLN A 855 36.68 -39.17 -19.98
N LYS A 856 37.22 -38.78 -18.82
CA LYS A 856 38.20 -37.70 -18.64
C LYS A 856 37.78 -36.40 -19.32
N TYR A 857 36.50 -36.05 -19.17
CA TYR A 857 35.89 -34.83 -19.67
C TYR A 857 35.84 -34.71 -21.20
N ARG A 858 35.99 -35.83 -21.93
CA ARG A 858 36.04 -35.84 -23.40
C ARG A 858 35.05 -36.82 -23.98
N SER A 859 34.51 -36.47 -25.15
CA SER A 859 33.69 -37.38 -25.93
C SER A 859 34.57 -38.53 -26.45
N PRO A 860 34.11 -39.79 -26.32
CA PRO A 860 34.88 -40.96 -26.68
C PRO A 860 34.89 -41.14 -28.20
N TYR A 861 33.85 -40.68 -28.92
CA TYR A 861 33.79 -40.81 -30.38
C TYR A 861 34.40 -39.62 -31.11
N THR A 862 34.34 -38.41 -30.54
CA THR A 862 34.88 -37.20 -31.19
C THR A 862 36.22 -36.74 -30.61
N GLY A 863 36.60 -37.19 -29.41
CA GLY A 863 37.80 -36.76 -28.70
C GLY A 863 37.78 -35.31 -28.18
N ARG A 864 36.70 -34.57 -28.45
CA ARG A 864 36.54 -33.17 -28.05
C ARG A 864 36.19 -33.06 -26.56
N PRO A 865 36.65 -32.00 -25.86
CA PRO A 865 36.24 -31.77 -24.48
C PRO A 865 34.74 -31.50 -24.41
N ILE A 866 34.06 -32.18 -23.49
CA ILE A 866 32.65 -31.96 -23.16
C ILE A 866 32.61 -30.87 -22.08
N PRO A 867 32.10 -29.66 -22.37
CA PRO A 867 31.98 -28.61 -21.36
C PRO A 867 30.91 -29.00 -20.32
N LEU A 868 31.20 -28.86 -19.02
CA LEU A 868 30.21 -29.16 -17.96
C LEU A 868 28.90 -28.37 -18.17
N SER A 869 29.00 -27.12 -18.66
CA SER A 869 27.85 -26.26 -18.98
C SER A 869 26.88 -26.86 -19.99
N LYS A 870 27.31 -27.84 -20.79
CA LYS A 870 26.49 -28.52 -21.80
C LYS A 870 26.12 -29.95 -21.42
N LEU A 871 26.71 -30.51 -20.36
CA LEU A 871 26.55 -31.91 -19.97
C LEU A 871 25.11 -32.31 -19.62
N PHE A 872 24.38 -31.38 -19.00
CA PHE A 872 22.98 -31.59 -18.60
C PHE A 872 21.98 -31.06 -19.63
N THR A 873 22.45 -30.68 -20.83
CA THR A 873 21.58 -30.23 -21.93
C THR A 873 21.24 -31.40 -22.87
N PRO A 874 20.24 -31.23 -23.76
CA PRO A 874 19.97 -32.20 -24.81
C PRO A 874 21.11 -32.36 -25.83
N ALA A 875 22.10 -31.45 -25.85
CA ALA A 875 23.23 -31.54 -26.77
C ALA A 875 24.13 -32.76 -26.49
N TYR A 876 24.01 -33.37 -25.30
CA TYR A 876 24.74 -34.57 -24.93
C TYR A 876 23.78 -35.61 -24.36
N GLU A 877 23.87 -36.84 -24.87
CA GLU A 877 23.02 -37.96 -24.50
C GLU A 877 23.85 -39.13 -23.99
N ILE A 878 23.22 -39.97 -23.15
CA ILE A 878 23.83 -41.23 -22.74
C ILE A 878 23.52 -42.24 -23.83
N GLU A 879 24.55 -42.68 -24.53
CA GLU A 879 24.46 -43.72 -25.55
C GLU A 879 24.99 -45.05 -25.02
N HIS A 880 24.47 -46.14 -25.58
CA HIS A 880 25.04 -47.47 -25.36
C HIS A 880 26.19 -47.71 -26.34
N ILE A 881 27.36 -48.11 -25.82
CA ILE A 881 28.56 -48.42 -26.64
C ILE A 881 28.22 -49.51 -27.65
N ILE A 882 27.54 -50.55 -27.18
CA ILE A 882 26.93 -51.59 -28.01
C ILE A 882 25.42 -51.41 -27.94
N PRO A 883 24.71 -51.24 -29.08
CA PRO A 883 23.26 -51.01 -29.08
C PRO A 883 22.50 -52.02 -28.23
N GLN A 884 21.70 -51.52 -27.28
CA GLN A 884 20.97 -52.34 -26.32
C GLN A 884 20.07 -53.38 -27.00
N SER A 885 19.51 -53.07 -28.17
CA SER A 885 18.69 -53.99 -28.96
C SER A 885 19.43 -55.24 -29.46
N ARG A 886 20.76 -55.26 -29.42
CA ARG A 886 21.60 -56.39 -29.85
C ARG A 886 22.29 -57.12 -28.71
N TYR A 887 22.67 -56.40 -27.65
CA TYR A 887 23.49 -56.94 -26.58
C TYR A 887 22.80 -56.97 -25.21
N PHE A 888 21.57 -56.45 -25.10
CA PHE A 888 20.70 -56.44 -23.91
C PHE A 888 21.37 -56.04 -22.59
N ASP A 889 22.52 -55.35 -22.66
CA ASP A 889 23.28 -54.90 -21.50
C ASP A 889 23.04 -53.41 -21.28
N ASP A 890 22.36 -53.09 -20.17
CA ASP A 890 22.08 -51.73 -19.71
C ASP A 890 23.00 -51.30 -18.54
N SER A 891 24.05 -52.09 -18.27
CA SER A 891 25.03 -51.78 -17.25
C SER A 891 25.80 -50.49 -17.55
N PHE A 892 26.39 -49.90 -16.51
CA PHE A 892 27.17 -48.67 -16.63
C PHE A 892 28.38 -48.84 -17.56
N SER A 893 28.99 -50.04 -17.59
CA SER A 893 30.11 -50.39 -18.48
C SER A 893 29.77 -50.35 -19.97
N ASN A 894 28.48 -50.40 -20.34
CA ASN A 894 28.04 -50.30 -21.73
C ASN A 894 27.46 -48.91 -22.06
N LYS A 895 27.70 -47.88 -21.23
CA LYS A 895 27.17 -46.52 -21.42
C LYS A 895 28.29 -45.51 -21.56
N VAL A 896 28.08 -44.50 -22.40
CA VAL A 896 28.97 -43.35 -22.59
C VAL A 896 28.15 -42.08 -22.79
N ILE A 897 28.69 -40.92 -22.42
CA ILE A 897 28.08 -39.64 -22.80
C ILE A 897 28.76 -39.06 -24.05
N ASP A 898 27.96 -38.70 -25.06
CA ASP A 898 28.44 -38.07 -26.29
C ASP A 898 27.40 -37.10 -26.88
N LEU A 899 27.79 -36.34 -27.92
CA LEU A 899 26.94 -35.40 -28.66
C LEU A 899 25.71 -36.14 -29.19
N GLY A 900 24.52 -35.71 -28.73
CA GLY A 900 23.26 -36.19 -29.28
C GLY A 900 23.14 -35.79 -30.75
N ILE A 901 22.83 -36.77 -31.61
CA ILE A 901 22.63 -36.56 -33.06
C ILE A 901 21.31 -35.85 -33.32
#